data_AF-A0A963ZKX6-F1
#
_entry.id   AF-A0A963ZKX6-F1
#
_cell.length_a   1.000
_cell.length_b   1.000
_cell.length_c   1.000
_cell.angle_alpha   90.00
_cell.angle_beta   90.00
_cell.angle_gamma   90.00
#
_symmetry.space_group_name_H-M   'P 1'
#
loop_
_entity.id
_entity.type
_entity.pdbx_description
1 polymer ?
#
loop_
_entity_poly.entity_id
_entity_poly.type
_entity_poly.pdbx_seq_one_letter_code
_entity_poly.pdbx_strand_id
1 'polypeptide(L)'
;MAQSNELRIFISSTFRDMQEEREHLVKKIFPEIRALCRVRGVTFTDVDLRWGLTEEEANLGRIIRTCLEEVDKCRPYFIGIIGNRYGWVPELHDILMDPDLLTKYPFVEDVAIDGASVTEMEFIHGVFDAPEVDGKYAFFYHRQGDIADADDPERLGALIDRARSTSRPFRKFADVEELGNAVRDDLMAMIQTNWPDAEAPSELDLERRSHAAFAASRTRAYIPNPLYLKEFSTWLADSTTPLVITGESGLGKSSLVAYLTEYYHRKNPEDFVIAHYVGASPSSGTALSVMRHIVEAIRVRFGVDEELPSNPEELQRSFANWLYRCEHLATKEGINVLIVIDAVNQLDELGQRMAWLPETIPPGVKLVVSATPGESGEQLAKRKWSELRVEPLADERIRQSIVVRYLGEFHKGIGTEQIRRVIGNEKAHSPLYLRVVAEELRLHGEHETLDEVIDRYSGAIDLLEVFDLMLERMERDYGEGQVRDLLSLIASSRSGLSEEDLLELIGINRLELSRLLFAFDYHLLQRDGLLSFFHDYLRRAVEKRYLTDEGKKQAAHRRLAEYFENSVSAAMVEGAIVSSRMAGELTYQLNVIGETNRLYETLATIPIFLALYADQRRYDVLGYWSGLADKSEVDRYYREGLNRWDVADGAERSAGIGLVINLLQQLGRWSSAIEHSRERLSSAVARDDTSEETASRQKLGALYGLRGEYSKALEELARALYLSTESGDRHGVAIAQGSIGNVYTKCGEYEQALESLGVQLRIGEELGHRKSVAAACGNMGNVYTIRAEHDRALESYGVKLRISEELGDRHGVAVAQGNMGMVYAKRGEYDRALASFRVSLQISEELGDHNGVANAHMHRGGVFFYRGEYGQALESYGVKLQVSKELNDRTGVALAQGNMGAVYAHRGEYERALEQFSTAVPELRLLGHRYGLSYCLKEAADLLLEIVEEAKKIPKYLPEYVLGAEAGTWQTLTLRMAKEQAEESVTISGDLSIPAMLLDGRVLLARIDAAEGNKEAALHSLVRLLEETNDDQHRAELHYRLWKLNAADIDHRAKALRLYRSLFEKTPKHVYRRQIDELSAGTPPQHIEPMTPEETDASE
;
A
#
# COMPACT_ATOMS: atom_id res chain seq x y z
N MET A 1 -45.26 4.38 18.39
CA MET A 1 -44.81 3.44 17.33
C MET A 1 -43.69 4.13 16.58
N ALA A 2 -42.59 3.45 16.30
CA ALA A 2 -41.61 4.00 15.36
C ALA A 2 -42.21 3.95 13.95
N GLN A 3 -42.02 5.00 13.15
CA GLN A 3 -42.17 4.88 11.70
C GLN A 3 -41.02 4.01 11.19
N SER A 4 -41.28 3.14 10.22
CA SER A 4 -40.21 2.42 9.53
C SER A 4 -39.36 3.41 8.74
N ASN A 5 -38.03 3.28 8.81
CA ASN A 5 -37.10 3.95 7.89
C ASN A 5 -37.08 3.24 6.53
N GLU A 6 -38.25 2.90 6.00
CA GLU A 6 -38.46 2.25 4.73
C GLU A 6 -39.65 2.92 4.02
N LEU A 7 -39.38 3.44 2.82
CA LEU A 7 -40.37 3.85 1.85
C LEU A 7 -40.43 2.76 0.78
N ARG A 8 -41.45 1.91 0.89
CA ARG A 8 -41.72 0.84 -0.06
C ARG A 8 -42.94 1.20 -0.89
N ILE A 9 -42.78 1.33 -2.20
CA ILE A 9 -43.79 1.93 -3.09
C ILE A 9 -44.25 0.94 -4.16
N PHE A 10 -45.57 0.74 -4.25
CA PHE A 10 -46.17 -0.12 -5.27
C PHE A 10 -46.42 0.67 -6.56
N ILE A 11 -46.11 0.07 -7.70
CA ILE A 11 -46.27 0.67 -9.02
C ILE A 11 -47.27 -0.19 -9.81
N SER A 12 -48.48 0.35 -10.00
CA SER A 12 -49.52 -0.23 -10.82
C SER A 12 -49.57 0.51 -12.15
N SER A 13 -49.35 -0.19 -13.27
CA SER A 13 -49.30 0.43 -14.60
C SER A 13 -49.97 -0.46 -15.67
N THR A 14 -50.66 0.15 -16.63
CA THR A 14 -51.45 -0.58 -17.64
C THR A 14 -50.60 -1.57 -18.46
N PHE A 15 -51.25 -2.66 -18.90
CA PHE A 15 -50.55 -3.84 -19.40
C PHE A 15 -50.19 -3.68 -20.89
N ARG A 16 -48.94 -4.03 -21.22
CA ARG A 16 -48.30 -3.92 -22.56
C ARG A 16 -48.08 -2.50 -23.13
N ASP A 17 -48.71 -1.45 -22.63
CA ASP A 17 -48.61 -0.08 -23.21
C ASP A 17 -47.76 0.93 -22.41
N MET A 18 -47.09 0.48 -21.34
CA MET A 18 -46.35 1.31 -20.37
C MET A 18 -44.89 0.86 -20.13
N GLN A 19 -44.25 0.20 -21.10
CA GLN A 19 -42.94 -0.42 -20.89
C GLN A 19 -41.78 0.58 -20.86
N GLU A 20 -41.76 1.54 -21.80
CA GLU A 20 -40.72 2.57 -21.90
C GLU A 20 -40.74 3.49 -20.66
N GLU A 21 -41.94 3.81 -20.20
CA GLU A 21 -42.23 4.55 -18.97
C GLU A 21 -41.64 3.87 -17.72
N ARG A 22 -41.92 2.57 -17.53
CA ARG A 22 -41.37 1.79 -16.40
C ARG A 22 -39.84 1.77 -16.44
N GLU A 23 -39.25 1.54 -17.61
CA GLU A 23 -37.79 1.47 -17.75
C GLU A 23 -37.11 2.81 -17.47
N HIS A 24 -37.68 3.92 -17.93
CA HIS A 24 -37.17 5.26 -17.60
C HIS A 24 -37.19 5.50 -16.09
N LEU A 25 -38.28 5.17 -15.40
CA LEU A 25 -38.38 5.36 -13.94
C LEU A 25 -37.30 4.55 -13.20
N VAL A 26 -37.09 3.28 -13.56
CA VAL A 26 -36.08 2.40 -12.92
C VAL A 26 -34.65 2.79 -13.27
N LYS A 27 -34.36 3.22 -14.51
CA LYS A 27 -33.00 3.54 -14.99
C LYS A 27 -32.55 4.98 -14.67
N LYS A 28 -33.47 5.95 -14.61
CA LYS A 28 -33.13 7.38 -14.39
C LYS A 28 -33.62 7.95 -13.06
N ILE A 29 -34.88 7.70 -12.67
CA ILE A 29 -35.54 8.46 -11.58
C ILE A 29 -35.37 7.80 -10.20
N PHE A 30 -35.66 6.51 -10.07
CA PHE A 30 -35.54 5.81 -8.77
C PHE A 30 -34.10 5.73 -8.22
N PRO A 31 -33.01 5.72 -9.02
CA PRO A 31 -31.66 5.92 -8.49
C PRO A 31 -31.48 7.26 -7.75
N GLU A 32 -32.00 8.36 -8.32
CA GLU A 32 -31.95 9.72 -7.73
C GLU A 32 -32.76 9.78 -6.42
N ILE A 33 -33.98 9.25 -6.43
CA ILE A 33 -34.83 9.19 -5.22
C ILE A 33 -34.18 8.30 -4.14
N ARG A 34 -33.61 7.14 -4.51
CA ARG A 34 -32.92 6.24 -3.59
C ARG A 34 -31.68 6.90 -2.96
N ALA A 35 -30.98 7.76 -3.69
CA ALA A 35 -29.87 8.56 -3.15
C ALA A 35 -30.33 9.57 -2.10
N LEU A 36 -31.39 10.35 -2.38
CA LEU A 36 -31.98 11.28 -1.41
C LEU A 36 -32.43 10.55 -0.12
N CYS A 37 -33.06 9.39 -0.27
CA CYS A 37 -33.45 8.54 0.85
C CYS A 37 -32.23 8.05 1.66
N ARG A 38 -31.14 7.59 1.01
CA ARG A 38 -29.90 7.17 1.71
C ARG A 38 -29.34 8.27 2.62
N VAL A 39 -29.22 9.51 2.12
CA VAL A 39 -28.71 10.66 2.90
C VAL A 39 -29.54 10.89 4.17
N ARG A 40 -30.86 10.66 4.08
CA ARG A 40 -31.80 10.81 5.21
C ARG A 40 -31.96 9.54 6.06
N GLY A 41 -31.22 8.47 5.77
CA GLY A 41 -31.29 7.20 6.51
C GLY A 41 -32.57 6.41 6.26
N VAL A 42 -33.19 6.58 5.09
CA VAL A 42 -34.41 5.90 4.65
C VAL A 42 -34.07 4.89 3.55
N THR A 43 -34.65 3.70 3.61
CA THR A 43 -34.56 2.67 2.56
C THR A 43 -35.62 2.92 1.50
N PHE A 44 -35.25 3.01 0.22
CA PHE A 44 -36.20 3.14 -0.90
C PHE A 44 -36.32 1.82 -1.66
N THR A 45 -37.54 1.27 -1.70
CA THR A 45 -37.88 -0.01 -2.33
C THR A 45 -39.04 0.17 -3.31
N ASP A 46 -38.74 0.18 -4.60
CA ASP A 46 -39.66 0.12 -5.73
C ASP A 46 -40.20 -1.31 -5.95
N VAL A 47 -41.52 -1.44 -6.09
CA VAL A 47 -42.20 -2.71 -6.35
C VAL A 47 -43.08 -2.60 -7.60
N ASP A 48 -42.63 -3.23 -8.69
CA ASP A 48 -43.42 -3.46 -9.91
C ASP A 48 -43.39 -4.97 -10.22
N LEU A 49 -44.56 -5.59 -10.27
CA LEU A 49 -44.73 -7.03 -10.49
C LEU A 49 -45.07 -7.39 -11.94
N ARG A 50 -45.31 -6.40 -12.81
CA ARG A 50 -45.98 -6.60 -14.11
C ARG A 50 -45.00 -6.89 -15.25
N TRP A 51 -43.77 -7.24 -14.90
CA TRP A 51 -42.63 -7.15 -15.78
C TRP A 51 -41.73 -8.37 -15.60
N GLY A 52 -41.73 -9.26 -16.60
CA GLY A 52 -41.02 -10.55 -16.57
C GLY A 52 -41.90 -11.79 -16.36
N LEU A 53 -43.24 -11.65 -16.39
CA LEU A 53 -44.20 -12.76 -16.36
C LEU A 53 -44.56 -13.22 -17.78
N THR A 54 -44.58 -14.53 -18.01
CA THR A 54 -45.06 -15.16 -19.26
C THR A 54 -46.57 -15.41 -19.24
N GLU A 55 -47.20 -15.64 -20.40
CA GLU A 55 -48.62 -16.06 -20.46
C GLU A 55 -48.84 -17.48 -19.88
N GLU A 56 -47.81 -18.35 -19.85
CA GLU A 56 -47.92 -19.74 -19.39
C GLU A 56 -47.63 -19.95 -17.90
N GLU A 57 -46.77 -19.13 -17.27
CA GLU A 57 -46.51 -19.22 -15.81
C GLU A 57 -47.67 -18.65 -14.97
N ALA A 58 -48.64 -18.02 -15.63
CA ALA A 58 -49.83 -17.49 -15.02
C ALA A 58 -50.77 -18.61 -14.52
N ASN A 59 -50.53 -19.08 -13.30
CA ASN A 59 -51.61 -19.56 -12.44
C ASN A 59 -52.36 -18.33 -11.95
N LEU A 60 -53.25 -17.82 -12.81
CA LEU A 60 -53.70 -16.42 -12.89
C LEU A 60 -54.20 -15.83 -11.54
N GLY A 61 -54.96 -16.58 -10.74
CA GLY A 61 -55.36 -16.16 -9.38
C GLY A 61 -54.18 -15.85 -8.43
N ARG A 62 -53.07 -16.60 -8.50
CA ARG A 62 -51.88 -16.35 -7.64
C ARG A 62 -51.18 -15.04 -7.95
N ILE A 63 -51.24 -14.57 -9.20
CA ILE A 63 -50.65 -13.28 -9.58
C ILE A 63 -51.46 -12.15 -8.92
N ILE A 64 -52.79 -12.17 -9.05
CA ILE A 64 -53.68 -11.20 -8.41
C ILE A 64 -53.46 -11.21 -6.89
N ARG A 65 -53.39 -12.40 -6.28
CA ARG A 65 -53.07 -12.55 -4.84
C ARG A 65 -51.75 -11.92 -4.46
N THR A 66 -50.70 -12.11 -5.27
CA THR A 66 -49.37 -11.53 -5.02
C THR A 66 -49.41 -10.01 -5.18
N CYS A 67 -50.10 -9.47 -6.18
CA CYS A 67 -50.28 -8.02 -6.34
C CYS A 67 -50.94 -7.39 -5.11
N LEU A 68 -52.08 -7.94 -4.64
CA LEU A 68 -52.79 -7.38 -3.49
C LEU A 68 -52.00 -7.54 -2.18
N GLU A 69 -51.22 -8.61 -2.04
CA GLU A 69 -50.30 -8.79 -0.92
C GLU A 69 -49.11 -7.82 -0.91
N GLU A 70 -48.57 -7.45 -2.07
CA GLU A 70 -47.52 -6.44 -2.15
C GLU A 70 -48.08 -5.02 -2.01
N VAL A 71 -49.28 -4.72 -2.53
CA VAL A 71 -50.01 -3.48 -2.23
C VAL A 71 -50.14 -3.28 -0.73
N ASP A 72 -50.54 -4.31 0.02
CA ASP A 72 -50.63 -4.24 1.50
C ASP A 72 -49.29 -3.99 2.20
N LYS A 73 -48.17 -4.49 1.64
CA LYS A 73 -46.82 -4.27 2.17
C LYS A 73 -46.23 -2.91 1.78
N CYS A 74 -46.80 -2.24 0.77
CA CYS A 74 -46.40 -0.91 0.31
C CYS A 74 -47.25 0.24 0.89
N ARG A 75 -48.40 -0.03 1.52
CA ARG A 75 -49.20 1.03 2.19
C ARG A 75 -48.30 1.82 3.16
N PRO A 76 -48.29 3.16 3.13
CA PRO A 76 -49.22 4.07 2.44
C PRO A 76 -48.79 4.62 1.06
N TYR A 77 -47.82 4.00 0.37
CA TYR A 77 -47.19 4.53 -0.85
C TYR A 77 -47.63 3.79 -2.12
N PHE A 78 -48.21 4.51 -3.08
CA PHE A 78 -48.76 3.93 -4.32
C PHE A 78 -48.56 4.85 -5.52
N ILE A 79 -48.23 4.29 -6.68
CA ILE A 79 -48.21 4.98 -7.98
C ILE A 79 -49.14 4.23 -8.94
N GLY A 80 -50.16 4.92 -9.46
CA GLY A 80 -51.03 4.42 -10.53
C GLY A 80 -50.74 5.13 -11.85
N ILE A 81 -50.29 4.38 -12.86
CA ILE A 81 -50.01 4.89 -14.21
C ILE A 81 -51.04 4.35 -15.19
N ILE A 82 -51.85 5.26 -15.75
CA ILE A 82 -52.92 4.95 -16.68
C ILE A 82 -52.45 5.27 -18.11
N GLY A 83 -52.37 4.25 -18.96
CA GLY A 83 -52.11 4.40 -20.39
C GLY A 83 -53.36 4.55 -21.24
N ASN A 84 -53.25 4.13 -22.50
CA ASN A 84 -54.30 4.23 -23.50
C ASN A 84 -55.15 2.94 -23.57
N ARG A 85 -55.00 2.04 -22.59
CA ARG A 85 -55.69 0.75 -22.48
C ARG A 85 -56.25 0.54 -21.08
N TYR A 86 -57.39 -0.13 -20.98
CA TYR A 86 -57.97 -0.52 -19.68
C TYR A 86 -57.14 -1.60 -18.98
N GLY A 87 -56.44 -2.42 -19.77
CA GLY A 87 -55.56 -3.49 -19.29
C GLY A 87 -56.25 -4.85 -19.22
N TRP A 88 -55.53 -5.85 -18.69
CA TRP A 88 -56.03 -7.23 -18.67
C TRP A 88 -57.11 -7.44 -17.60
N VAL A 89 -58.22 -8.07 -18.03
CA VAL A 89 -59.36 -8.49 -17.20
C VAL A 89 -59.29 -10.02 -17.03
N PRO A 90 -59.28 -10.55 -15.79
CA PRO A 90 -59.24 -12.00 -15.54
C PRO A 90 -60.58 -12.68 -15.83
N GLU A 91 -60.57 -13.95 -16.22
CA GLU A 91 -61.79 -14.75 -16.20
C GLU A 91 -62.13 -15.17 -14.77
N LEU A 92 -63.42 -15.25 -14.42
CA LEU A 92 -63.84 -15.66 -13.08
C LEU A 92 -63.32 -17.06 -12.70
N HIS A 93 -63.10 -17.93 -13.70
CA HIS A 93 -62.51 -19.25 -13.49
C HIS A 93 -61.09 -19.19 -12.92
N ASP A 94 -60.27 -18.23 -13.37
CA ASP A 94 -58.87 -18.03 -12.99
C ASP A 94 -58.70 -17.67 -11.52
N ILE A 95 -59.63 -16.86 -11.02
CA ILE A 95 -59.69 -16.38 -9.63
C ILE A 95 -60.14 -17.53 -8.71
N LEU A 96 -61.15 -18.30 -9.15
CA LEU A 96 -61.66 -19.46 -8.41
C LEU A 96 -60.64 -20.62 -8.27
N MET A 97 -59.55 -20.61 -9.04
CA MET A 97 -58.42 -21.54 -8.87
C MET A 97 -57.52 -21.22 -7.65
N ASP A 98 -57.65 -20.03 -7.06
CA ASP A 98 -56.93 -19.64 -5.83
C ASP A 98 -57.90 -19.42 -4.67
N PRO A 99 -58.18 -20.46 -3.84
CA PRO A 99 -59.11 -20.32 -2.71
C PRO A 99 -58.56 -19.44 -1.58
N ASP A 100 -57.24 -19.21 -1.50
CA ASP A 100 -56.67 -18.31 -0.48
C ASP A 100 -56.89 -16.84 -0.87
N LEU A 101 -56.85 -16.52 -2.18
CA LEU A 101 -57.15 -15.20 -2.73
C LEU A 101 -58.51 -14.71 -2.26
N LEU A 102 -59.57 -15.49 -2.52
CA LEU A 102 -60.94 -15.11 -2.14
C LEU A 102 -61.16 -15.14 -0.62
N THR A 103 -60.46 -16.02 0.11
CA THR A 103 -60.49 -16.03 1.58
C THR A 103 -59.88 -14.76 2.19
N LYS A 104 -58.88 -14.18 1.54
CA LYS A 104 -58.12 -13.02 2.03
C LYS A 104 -58.61 -11.67 1.48
N TYR A 105 -59.12 -11.67 0.25
CA TYR A 105 -59.58 -10.49 -0.48
C TYR A 105 -60.96 -10.74 -1.11
N PRO A 106 -62.05 -10.84 -0.32
CA PRO A 106 -63.36 -11.26 -0.82
C PRO A 106 -63.93 -10.40 -1.95
N PHE A 107 -63.63 -9.09 -1.94
CA PHE A 107 -64.10 -8.15 -2.97
C PHE A 107 -63.66 -8.52 -4.40
N VAL A 108 -62.61 -9.33 -4.54
CA VAL A 108 -62.05 -9.73 -5.84
C VAL A 108 -63.04 -10.58 -6.64
N GLU A 109 -63.92 -11.35 -5.99
CA GLU A 109 -64.97 -12.10 -6.69
C GLU A 109 -66.01 -11.13 -7.28
N ASP A 110 -66.52 -10.19 -6.49
CA ASP A 110 -67.51 -9.21 -6.91
C ASP A 110 -66.99 -8.35 -8.09
N VAL A 111 -65.81 -7.74 -7.95
CA VAL A 111 -65.29 -6.82 -8.98
C VAL A 111 -64.80 -7.55 -10.23
N ALA A 112 -64.46 -8.84 -10.15
CA ALA A 112 -64.19 -9.66 -11.33
C ALA A 112 -65.48 -10.04 -12.08
N ILE A 113 -66.59 -10.26 -11.38
CA ILE A 113 -67.92 -10.45 -12.00
C ILE A 113 -68.34 -9.17 -12.75
N ASP A 114 -68.07 -7.99 -12.19
CA ASP A 114 -68.25 -6.69 -12.86
C ASP A 114 -67.20 -6.42 -13.97
N GLY A 115 -66.21 -7.29 -14.13
CA GLY A 115 -65.21 -7.28 -15.20
C GLY A 115 -64.10 -6.23 -15.03
N ALA A 116 -63.69 -5.95 -13.80
CA ALA A 116 -62.58 -5.04 -13.49
C ALA A 116 -61.25 -5.57 -14.05
N SER A 117 -60.39 -4.69 -14.58
CA SER A 117 -59.01 -5.08 -14.91
C SER A 117 -58.17 -5.23 -13.64
N VAL A 118 -57.07 -5.99 -13.70
CA VAL A 118 -56.18 -6.14 -12.53
C VAL A 118 -55.59 -4.79 -12.08
N THR A 119 -55.44 -3.83 -12.99
CA THR A 119 -55.10 -2.43 -12.67
C THR A 119 -56.18 -1.78 -11.81
N GLU A 120 -57.46 -1.95 -12.16
CA GLU A 120 -58.55 -1.44 -11.32
C GLU A 120 -58.65 -2.20 -9.99
N MET A 121 -58.43 -3.52 -9.94
CA MET A 121 -58.38 -4.28 -8.67
C MET A 121 -57.29 -3.75 -7.72
N GLU A 122 -56.09 -3.46 -8.24
CA GLU A 122 -55.00 -2.85 -7.47
C GLU A 122 -55.33 -1.41 -7.03
N PHE A 123 -55.96 -0.60 -7.88
CA PHE A 123 -56.39 0.76 -7.53
C PHE A 123 -57.51 0.75 -6.48
N ILE A 124 -58.46 -0.19 -6.56
CA ILE A 124 -59.54 -0.42 -5.59
C ILE A 124 -58.94 -0.71 -4.22
N HIS A 125 -58.13 -1.77 -4.13
CA HIS A 125 -57.54 -2.22 -2.86
C HIS A 125 -56.55 -1.22 -2.28
N GLY A 126 -55.70 -0.63 -3.13
CA GLY A 126 -54.63 0.26 -2.72
C GLY A 126 -55.09 1.67 -2.35
N VAL A 127 -56.11 2.20 -3.05
CA VAL A 127 -56.43 3.64 -2.99
C VAL A 127 -57.92 3.98 -2.87
N PHE A 128 -58.82 3.34 -3.63
CA PHE A 128 -60.22 3.78 -3.69
C PHE A 128 -61.04 3.33 -2.47
N ASP A 129 -60.85 2.09 -2.03
CA ASP A 129 -61.62 1.47 -0.95
C ASP A 129 -60.77 1.35 0.34
N ALA A 130 -59.54 1.88 0.30
CA ALA A 130 -58.62 1.99 1.43
C ALA A 130 -59.06 3.08 2.43
N PRO A 131 -58.86 2.90 3.75
CA PRO A 131 -59.10 3.96 4.74
C PRO A 131 -58.32 5.25 4.40
N GLU A 132 -58.92 6.42 4.64
CA GLU A 132 -58.34 7.72 4.23
C GLU A 132 -56.91 7.95 4.71
N VAL A 133 -56.59 7.40 5.90
CA VAL A 133 -55.29 7.45 6.58
C VAL A 133 -54.22 6.66 5.84
N ASP A 134 -54.57 5.51 5.25
CA ASP A 134 -53.63 4.57 4.64
C ASP A 134 -53.35 4.90 3.17
N GLY A 135 -54.28 5.56 2.47
CA GLY A 135 -54.06 6.01 1.08
C GLY A 135 -53.23 7.30 0.93
N LYS A 136 -52.58 7.79 2.00
CA LYS A 136 -52.09 9.17 2.10
C LYS A 136 -51.07 9.58 1.01
N TYR A 137 -50.25 8.66 0.51
CA TYR A 137 -49.19 8.94 -0.47
C TYR A 137 -49.39 8.12 -1.75
N ALA A 138 -50.64 8.08 -2.23
CA ALA A 138 -51.00 7.62 -3.57
C ALA A 138 -50.88 8.76 -4.59
N PHE A 139 -50.32 8.47 -5.77
CA PHE A 139 -50.15 9.41 -6.89
C PHE A 139 -50.65 8.78 -8.20
N PHE A 140 -51.33 9.56 -9.05
CA PHE A 140 -51.86 9.11 -10.33
C PHE A 140 -51.29 9.89 -11.51
N TYR A 141 -50.90 9.17 -12.56
CA TYR A 141 -50.34 9.73 -13.80
C TYR A 141 -51.09 9.13 -15.00
N HIS A 142 -51.50 9.97 -15.95
CA HIS A 142 -52.29 9.54 -17.12
C HIS A 142 -51.66 10.02 -18.44
N ARG A 143 -51.45 9.09 -19.37
CA ARG A 143 -50.91 9.37 -20.70
C ARG A 143 -51.87 10.27 -21.48
N GLN A 144 -51.34 11.17 -22.30
CA GLN A 144 -52.14 11.94 -23.26
C GLN A 144 -52.35 11.12 -24.54
N GLY A 145 -53.54 10.54 -24.70
CA GLY A 145 -53.99 9.81 -25.89
C GLY A 145 -55.49 9.99 -26.12
N ASP A 146 -56.01 9.43 -27.22
CA ASP A 146 -57.45 9.31 -27.43
C ASP A 146 -57.96 8.01 -26.77
N ILE A 147 -58.96 8.14 -25.92
CA ILE A 147 -59.58 7.01 -25.19
C ILE A 147 -60.40 6.15 -26.16
N ALA A 148 -60.80 6.68 -27.33
CA ALA A 148 -61.56 5.95 -28.34
C ALA A 148 -60.80 4.75 -28.95
N ASP A 149 -59.46 4.76 -28.93
CA ASP A 149 -58.59 3.68 -29.44
C ASP A 149 -58.28 2.59 -28.37
N ALA A 150 -58.87 2.69 -27.18
CA ALA A 150 -58.67 1.72 -26.10
C ALA A 150 -59.40 0.38 -26.34
N ASP A 151 -58.99 -0.65 -25.61
CA ASP A 151 -59.62 -1.98 -25.60
C ASP A 151 -60.95 -2.02 -24.84
N ASP A 152 -61.13 -1.19 -23.81
CA ASP A 152 -62.43 -0.87 -23.21
C ASP A 152 -62.50 0.65 -22.93
N PRO A 153 -62.94 1.48 -23.90
CA PRO A 153 -63.01 2.93 -23.75
C PRO A 153 -63.95 3.42 -22.63
N GLU A 154 -65.02 2.67 -22.35
CA GLU A 154 -66.03 3.06 -21.35
C GLU A 154 -65.48 2.82 -19.94
N ARG A 155 -64.91 1.63 -19.67
CA ARG A 155 -64.27 1.36 -18.38
C ARG A 155 -62.96 2.13 -18.19
N LEU A 156 -62.15 2.35 -19.23
CA LEU A 156 -60.96 3.20 -19.12
C LEU A 156 -61.35 4.64 -18.75
N GLY A 157 -62.38 5.20 -19.39
CA GLY A 157 -62.95 6.50 -19.02
C GLY A 157 -63.42 6.53 -17.57
N ALA A 158 -64.16 5.51 -17.12
CA ALA A 158 -64.63 5.39 -15.75
C ALA A 158 -63.48 5.29 -14.73
N LEU A 159 -62.43 4.51 -15.01
CA LEU A 159 -61.25 4.36 -14.16
C LEU A 159 -60.45 5.68 -14.05
N ILE A 160 -60.28 6.38 -15.17
CA ILE A 160 -59.64 7.70 -15.23
C ILE A 160 -60.41 8.73 -14.40
N ASP A 161 -61.74 8.77 -14.51
CA ASP A 161 -62.57 9.71 -13.77
C ASP A 161 -62.70 9.32 -12.29
N ARG A 162 -62.74 8.03 -11.95
CA ARG A 162 -62.64 7.52 -10.56
C ARG A 162 -61.33 7.95 -9.93
N ALA A 163 -60.19 7.74 -10.60
CA ALA A 163 -58.88 8.19 -10.15
C ALA A 163 -58.81 9.71 -9.94
N ARG A 164 -59.32 10.50 -10.90
CA ARG A 164 -59.39 11.97 -10.80
C ARG A 164 -60.36 12.47 -9.72
N SER A 165 -61.37 11.68 -9.35
CA SER A 165 -62.31 12.03 -8.28
C SER A 165 -61.73 11.86 -6.87
N THR A 166 -60.62 11.11 -6.73
CA THR A 166 -59.92 10.98 -5.45
C THR A 166 -59.25 12.31 -5.05
N SER A 167 -59.09 12.54 -3.73
CA SER A 167 -58.37 13.71 -3.21
C SER A 167 -56.83 13.53 -3.27
N ARG A 168 -56.31 12.89 -4.33
CA ARG A 168 -54.90 12.54 -4.52
C ARG A 168 -54.32 13.29 -5.73
N PRO A 169 -53.00 13.50 -5.83
CA PRO A 169 -52.39 14.11 -7.01
C PRO A 169 -52.69 13.30 -8.28
N PHE A 170 -53.26 13.98 -9.28
CA PHE A 170 -53.53 13.42 -10.61
C PHE A 170 -52.88 14.32 -11.67
N ARG A 171 -51.86 13.82 -12.37
CA ARG A 171 -51.13 14.53 -13.43
C ARG A 171 -51.36 13.88 -14.80
N LYS A 172 -51.16 14.65 -15.87
CA LYS A 172 -51.09 14.13 -17.25
C LYS A 172 -49.66 14.25 -17.79
N PHE A 173 -49.26 13.35 -18.67
CA PHE A 173 -47.96 13.36 -19.37
C PHE A 173 -48.13 13.02 -20.86
N ALA A 174 -47.42 13.70 -21.74
CA ALA A 174 -47.37 13.41 -23.18
C ALA A 174 -46.27 12.39 -23.52
N ASP A 175 -45.15 12.43 -22.80
CA ASP A 175 -43.99 11.56 -23.03
C ASP A 175 -43.35 11.04 -21.74
N VAL A 176 -42.33 10.20 -21.93
CA VAL A 176 -41.62 9.44 -20.91
C VAL A 176 -40.75 10.32 -19.99
N GLU A 177 -40.18 11.43 -20.51
CA GLU A 177 -39.42 12.38 -19.70
C GLU A 177 -40.38 13.27 -18.87
N GLU A 178 -41.54 13.68 -19.42
CA GLU A 178 -42.58 14.38 -18.63
C GLU A 178 -43.05 13.53 -17.44
N LEU A 179 -43.33 12.24 -17.65
CA LEU A 179 -43.68 11.31 -16.57
C LEU A 179 -42.55 11.19 -15.54
N GLY A 180 -41.31 11.00 -15.99
CA GLY A 180 -40.16 10.84 -15.11
C GLY A 180 -39.93 12.04 -14.19
N ASN A 181 -39.98 13.26 -14.76
CA ASN A 181 -39.89 14.50 -13.99
C ASN A 181 -41.07 14.65 -13.01
N ALA A 182 -42.29 14.35 -13.45
CA ALA A 182 -43.48 14.44 -12.61
C ALA A 182 -43.43 13.49 -11.39
N VAL A 183 -43.00 12.24 -11.59
CA VAL A 183 -42.80 11.25 -10.52
C VAL A 183 -41.66 11.68 -9.59
N ARG A 184 -40.54 12.17 -10.12
CA ARG A 184 -39.43 12.69 -9.29
C ARG A 184 -39.91 13.80 -8.35
N ASP A 185 -40.57 14.81 -8.90
CA ASP A 185 -40.95 16.01 -8.14
C ASP A 185 -41.97 15.70 -7.04
N ASP A 186 -42.95 14.83 -7.32
CA ASP A 186 -43.93 14.35 -6.34
C ASP A 186 -43.26 13.53 -5.21
N LEU A 187 -42.35 12.62 -5.55
CA LEU A 187 -41.61 11.82 -4.56
C LEU A 187 -40.65 12.68 -3.74
N MET A 188 -39.93 13.62 -4.34
CA MET A 188 -39.05 14.55 -3.63
C MET A 188 -39.82 15.43 -2.63
N ALA A 189 -40.95 16.00 -3.05
CA ALA A 189 -41.78 16.82 -2.16
C ALA A 189 -42.38 16.00 -0.99
N MET A 190 -42.76 14.76 -1.26
CA MET A 190 -43.24 13.81 -0.25
C MET A 190 -42.13 13.42 0.74
N ILE A 191 -40.92 13.15 0.26
CA ILE A 191 -39.76 12.85 1.10
C ILE A 191 -39.38 14.09 1.93
N GLN A 192 -39.39 15.29 1.36
CA GLN A 192 -39.15 16.55 2.10
C GLN A 192 -40.17 16.80 3.21
N THR A 193 -41.42 16.36 3.02
CA THR A 193 -42.50 16.54 4.00
C THR A 193 -42.45 15.51 5.13
N ASN A 194 -42.05 14.27 4.82
CA ASN A 194 -42.08 13.14 5.75
C ASN A 194 -40.74 12.96 6.50
N TRP A 195 -39.63 13.21 5.81
CA TRP A 195 -38.27 13.26 6.33
C TRP A 195 -37.65 14.58 5.89
N PRO A 196 -38.02 15.71 6.52
CA PRO A 196 -37.33 16.98 6.32
C PRO A 196 -35.86 16.86 6.72
N ASP A 197 -35.05 17.81 6.28
CA ASP A 197 -33.66 17.92 6.71
C ASP A 197 -33.60 18.15 8.23
N ALA A 198 -33.15 17.12 8.96
CA ALA A 198 -32.98 17.15 10.40
C ALA A 198 -31.83 18.08 10.80
N GLU A 199 -31.65 18.30 12.11
CA GLU A 199 -30.37 18.78 12.63
C GLU A 199 -29.24 17.90 12.08
N ALA A 200 -28.17 18.53 11.60
CA ALA A 200 -27.09 17.84 10.92
C ALA A 200 -26.56 16.71 11.84
N PRO A 201 -26.71 15.43 11.45
CA PRO A 201 -26.27 14.32 12.29
C PRO A 201 -24.77 14.43 12.55
N SER A 202 -24.34 14.03 13.76
CA SER A 202 -22.93 14.10 14.12
C SER A 202 -22.06 13.34 13.11
N GLU A 203 -20.78 13.71 12.98
CA GLU A 203 -19.85 12.99 12.10
C GLU A 203 -19.83 11.48 12.40
N LEU A 204 -19.97 11.10 13.68
CA LEU A 204 -20.12 9.71 14.11
C LEU A 204 -21.42 9.05 13.63
N ASP A 205 -22.54 9.77 13.65
CA ASP A 205 -23.82 9.23 13.17
C ASP A 205 -23.86 9.13 11.63
N LEU A 206 -23.18 10.04 10.93
CA LEU A 206 -22.93 9.93 9.49
C LEU A 206 -22.06 8.71 9.17
N GLU A 207 -20.92 8.56 9.86
CA GLU A 207 -20.01 7.41 9.72
C GLU A 207 -20.75 6.09 10.00
N ARG A 208 -21.48 5.99 11.12
CA ARG A 208 -22.30 4.81 11.47
C ARG A 208 -23.38 4.49 10.43
N ARG A 209 -24.11 5.49 9.93
CA ARG A 209 -25.11 5.31 8.86
C ARG A 209 -24.45 4.79 7.58
N SER A 210 -23.24 5.26 7.28
CA SER A 210 -22.47 4.86 6.10
C SER A 210 -22.03 3.39 6.21
N HIS A 211 -21.47 2.96 7.36
CA HIS A 211 -21.14 1.55 7.61
C HIS A 211 -22.37 0.64 7.61
N ALA A 212 -23.52 1.10 8.14
CA ALA A 212 -24.77 0.34 8.09
C ALA A 212 -25.32 0.20 6.66
N ALA A 213 -25.29 1.26 5.87
CA ALA A 213 -25.71 1.24 4.45
C ALA A 213 -24.80 0.33 3.60
N PHE A 214 -23.49 0.35 3.84
CA PHE A 214 -22.55 -0.58 3.22
C PHE A 214 -22.86 -2.02 3.62
N ALA A 215 -23.06 -2.32 4.91
CA ALA A 215 -23.40 -3.66 5.38
C ALA A 215 -24.69 -4.19 4.72
N ALA A 216 -25.75 -3.37 4.63
CA ALA A 216 -26.99 -3.73 3.94
C ALA A 216 -26.77 -3.99 2.44
N SER A 217 -25.99 -3.13 1.76
CA SER A 217 -25.60 -3.30 0.35
C SER A 217 -24.83 -4.61 0.06
N ARG A 218 -24.01 -5.07 1.02
CA ARG A 218 -23.23 -6.31 0.90
C ARG A 218 -24.00 -7.56 1.36
N THR A 219 -24.93 -7.47 2.31
CA THR A 219 -25.80 -8.59 2.74
C THR A 219 -27.01 -8.81 1.83
N ARG A 220 -27.37 -7.82 1.00
CA ARG A 220 -28.40 -7.93 -0.04
C ARG A 220 -28.19 -9.17 -0.93
N ALA A 221 -29.21 -10.00 -1.07
CA ALA A 221 -29.20 -11.34 -1.67
C ALA A 221 -28.17 -12.36 -1.15
N TYR A 222 -27.34 -12.05 -0.16
CA TYR A 222 -26.24 -12.92 0.27
C TYR A 222 -26.75 -14.23 0.87
N ILE A 223 -26.19 -15.35 0.40
CA ILE A 223 -26.58 -16.69 0.84
C ILE A 223 -25.54 -17.25 1.83
N PRO A 224 -25.97 -17.59 3.06
CA PRO A 224 -25.06 -18.12 4.07
C PRO A 224 -24.52 -19.49 3.67
N ASN A 225 -23.20 -19.65 3.72
CA ASN A 225 -22.56 -20.96 3.75
C ASN A 225 -22.66 -21.54 5.17
N PRO A 226 -23.32 -22.70 5.40
CA PRO A 226 -23.41 -23.32 6.71
C PRO A 226 -22.07 -23.72 7.32
N LEU A 227 -21.03 -23.95 6.50
CA LEU A 227 -19.68 -24.27 6.97
C LEU A 227 -19.04 -23.04 7.64
N TYR A 228 -18.99 -21.91 6.95
CA TYR A 228 -18.47 -20.66 7.51
C TYR A 228 -19.26 -20.19 8.75
N LEU A 229 -20.58 -20.39 8.78
CA LEU A 229 -21.38 -20.13 9.99
C LEU A 229 -21.02 -21.05 11.16
N LYS A 230 -20.72 -22.33 10.90
CA LYS A 230 -20.28 -23.29 11.92
C LYS A 230 -18.88 -22.95 12.42
N GLU A 231 -17.94 -22.64 11.53
CA GLU A 231 -16.57 -22.24 11.87
C GLU A 231 -16.57 -20.95 12.71
N PHE A 232 -17.30 -19.91 12.27
CA PHE A 232 -17.49 -18.67 13.04
C PHE A 232 -18.12 -18.93 14.41
N SER A 233 -19.18 -19.76 14.48
CA SER A 233 -19.82 -20.12 15.77
C SER A 233 -18.89 -20.92 16.69
N THR A 234 -17.95 -21.70 16.14
CA THR A 234 -16.94 -22.45 16.92
C THR A 234 -15.85 -21.51 17.43
N TRP A 235 -15.34 -20.61 16.59
CA TRP A 235 -14.38 -19.58 16.98
C TRP A 235 -14.93 -18.65 18.08
N LEU A 236 -16.21 -18.24 17.97
CA LEU A 236 -16.86 -17.44 19.00
C LEU A 236 -16.85 -18.11 20.38
N ALA A 237 -17.12 -19.42 20.43
CA ALA A 237 -17.15 -20.19 21.67
C ALA A 237 -15.76 -20.39 22.29
N ASP A 238 -14.82 -20.94 21.51
CA ASP A 238 -13.57 -21.52 22.07
C ASP A 238 -12.31 -20.66 21.88
N SER A 239 -12.35 -19.59 21.06
CA SER A 239 -11.14 -18.81 20.75
C SER A 239 -10.94 -17.58 21.65
N THR A 240 -9.69 -17.39 22.10
CA THR A 240 -9.16 -16.14 22.68
C THR A 240 -8.33 -15.32 21.67
N THR A 241 -8.16 -15.79 20.43
CA THR A 241 -7.44 -15.07 19.37
C THR A 241 -8.43 -14.47 18.36
N PRO A 242 -8.07 -13.34 17.69
CA PRO A 242 -8.87 -12.79 16.60
C PRO A 242 -9.07 -13.76 15.43
N LEU A 243 -10.08 -13.48 14.60
CA LEU A 243 -10.34 -14.17 13.34
C LEU A 243 -9.89 -13.30 12.15
N VAL A 244 -9.18 -13.92 11.21
CA VAL A 244 -8.84 -13.34 9.91
C VAL A 244 -9.64 -14.05 8.83
N ILE A 245 -10.37 -13.29 8.01
CA ILE A 245 -11.14 -13.79 6.87
C ILE A 245 -10.36 -13.48 5.59
N THR A 246 -9.84 -14.53 4.94
CA THR A 246 -8.93 -14.44 3.78
C THR A 246 -9.58 -14.96 2.50
N GLY A 247 -8.97 -14.71 1.35
CA GLY A 247 -9.43 -15.15 0.03
C GLY A 247 -9.21 -14.10 -1.05
N GLU A 248 -9.32 -14.49 -2.31
CA GLU A 248 -9.07 -13.61 -3.47
C GLU A 248 -10.11 -12.48 -3.61
N SER A 249 -9.85 -11.55 -4.52
CA SER A 249 -10.79 -10.47 -4.85
C SER A 249 -12.03 -11.02 -5.56
N GLY A 250 -13.20 -10.42 -5.34
CA GLY A 250 -14.47 -10.88 -5.92
C GLY A 250 -15.12 -12.10 -5.23
N LEU A 251 -14.42 -12.86 -4.37
CA LEU A 251 -14.96 -14.02 -3.65
C LEU A 251 -15.98 -13.69 -2.52
N GLY A 252 -16.49 -12.45 -2.45
CA GLY A 252 -17.58 -12.09 -1.55
C GLY A 252 -17.23 -11.95 -0.06
N LYS A 253 -15.95 -11.80 0.30
CA LYS A 253 -15.49 -11.61 1.70
C LYS A 253 -16.31 -10.56 2.47
N SER A 254 -16.46 -9.35 1.94
CA SER A 254 -17.23 -8.26 2.58
C SER A 254 -18.69 -8.63 2.85
N SER A 255 -19.31 -9.42 1.97
CA SER A 255 -20.68 -9.93 2.14
C SER A 255 -20.76 -11.01 3.22
N LEU A 256 -19.77 -11.91 3.31
CA LEU A 256 -19.64 -12.85 4.43
C LEU A 256 -19.45 -12.08 5.75
N VAL A 257 -18.50 -11.14 5.80
CA VAL A 257 -18.18 -10.34 7.01
C VAL A 257 -19.40 -9.57 7.50
N ALA A 258 -20.10 -8.86 6.61
CA ALA A 258 -21.33 -8.15 6.96
C ALA A 258 -22.44 -9.11 7.44
N TYR A 259 -22.62 -10.26 6.78
CA TYR A 259 -23.62 -11.24 7.18
C TYR A 259 -23.30 -11.92 8.52
N LEU A 260 -22.03 -12.26 8.79
CA LEU A 260 -21.60 -12.81 10.08
C LEU A 260 -21.86 -11.82 11.23
N THR A 261 -21.63 -10.54 10.98
CA THR A 261 -21.92 -9.43 11.91
C THR A 261 -23.43 -9.33 12.21
N GLU A 262 -24.26 -9.31 11.16
CA GLU A 262 -25.72 -9.27 11.28
C GLU A 262 -26.29 -10.55 11.94
N TYR A 263 -25.71 -11.72 11.64
CA TYR A 263 -26.05 -13.00 12.27
C TYR A 263 -25.68 -13.04 13.76
N TYR A 264 -24.54 -12.44 14.15
CA TYR A 264 -24.17 -12.29 15.55
C TYR A 264 -25.16 -11.37 16.29
N HIS A 265 -25.35 -10.15 15.79
CA HIS A 265 -26.17 -9.14 16.47
C HIS A 265 -27.65 -9.57 16.61
N ARG A 266 -28.23 -10.26 15.61
CA ARG A 266 -29.58 -10.84 15.72
C ARG A 266 -29.71 -11.95 16.77
N LYS A 267 -28.61 -12.61 17.16
CA LYS A 267 -28.60 -13.59 18.25
C LYS A 267 -28.30 -12.96 19.60
N ASN A 268 -27.47 -11.92 19.61
CA ASN A 268 -27.03 -11.21 20.81
C ASN A 268 -27.33 -9.70 20.65
N PRO A 269 -28.60 -9.27 20.80
CA PRO A 269 -29.00 -7.87 20.56
C PRO A 269 -28.44 -6.88 21.60
N GLU A 270 -28.18 -7.36 22.82
CA GLU A 270 -27.62 -6.56 23.92
C GLU A 270 -26.08 -6.43 23.87
N ASP A 271 -25.40 -7.25 23.06
CA ASP A 271 -23.94 -7.22 22.93
C ASP A 271 -23.46 -5.99 22.14
N PHE A 272 -22.28 -5.49 22.50
CA PHE A 272 -21.72 -4.32 21.86
C PHE A 272 -20.96 -4.68 20.58
N VAL A 273 -21.57 -4.38 19.42
CA VAL A 273 -21.00 -4.65 18.09
C VAL A 273 -20.52 -3.34 17.45
N ILE A 274 -19.26 -3.31 17.01
CA ILE A 274 -18.69 -2.23 16.19
C ILE A 274 -18.26 -2.84 14.85
N ALA A 275 -18.75 -2.30 13.74
CA ALA A 275 -18.37 -2.73 12.39
C ALA A 275 -17.84 -1.54 11.59
N HIS A 276 -16.62 -1.68 11.08
CA HIS A 276 -15.96 -0.73 10.19
C HIS A 276 -15.64 -1.44 8.87
N TYR A 277 -16.19 -0.94 7.77
CA TYR A 277 -15.88 -1.40 6.41
C TYR A 277 -15.08 -0.32 5.70
N VAL A 278 -13.86 -0.64 5.29
CA VAL A 278 -13.01 0.31 4.56
C VAL A 278 -13.69 0.64 3.22
N GLY A 279 -13.92 1.93 2.98
CA GLY A 279 -14.66 2.41 1.80
C GLY A 279 -16.18 2.53 1.97
N ALA A 280 -16.72 2.45 3.20
CA ALA A 280 -18.13 2.77 3.46
C ALA A 280 -18.42 4.27 3.48
N SER A 281 -17.44 5.09 3.87
CA SER A 281 -17.50 6.56 3.88
C SER A 281 -16.20 7.14 3.30
N PRO A 282 -16.17 8.41 2.87
CA PRO A 282 -14.94 9.05 2.42
C PRO A 282 -13.82 8.99 3.47
N SER A 283 -14.15 9.16 4.76
CA SER A 283 -13.21 9.12 5.88
C SER A 283 -12.66 7.72 6.21
N SER A 284 -13.41 6.65 5.92
CA SER A 284 -13.11 5.26 6.32
C SER A 284 -11.85 4.62 5.70
N GLY A 285 -11.10 5.36 4.88
CA GLY A 285 -9.96 4.86 4.10
C GLY A 285 -8.62 4.74 4.84
N THR A 286 -8.53 5.17 6.11
CA THR A 286 -7.25 5.27 6.84
C THR A 286 -7.25 4.51 8.16
N ALA A 287 -6.08 4.01 8.59
CA ALA A 287 -5.92 3.41 9.92
C ALA A 287 -6.41 4.31 11.07
N LEU A 288 -6.18 5.62 10.94
CA LEU A 288 -6.64 6.61 11.90
C LEU A 288 -8.16 6.66 11.99
N SER A 289 -8.88 6.56 10.87
CA SER A 289 -10.35 6.53 10.84
C SER A 289 -10.91 5.30 11.57
N VAL A 290 -10.29 4.13 11.39
CA VAL A 290 -10.69 2.88 12.07
C VAL A 290 -10.53 3.03 13.58
N MET A 291 -9.39 3.57 14.04
CA MET A 291 -9.14 3.83 15.46
C MET A 291 -10.10 4.89 16.03
N ARG A 292 -10.37 6.00 15.32
CA ARG A 292 -11.33 7.03 15.75
C ARG A 292 -12.75 6.46 15.86
N HIS A 293 -13.24 5.74 14.85
CA HIS A 293 -14.58 5.14 14.87
C HIS A 293 -14.73 4.14 16.03
N ILE A 294 -13.75 3.26 16.26
CA ILE A 294 -13.79 2.28 17.36
C ILE A 294 -13.76 3.00 18.72
N VAL A 295 -12.83 3.94 18.95
CA VAL A 295 -12.72 4.65 20.24
C VAL A 295 -13.95 5.50 20.51
N GLU A 296 -14.49 6.21 19.51
CA GLU A 296 -15.68 7.02 19.69
C GLU A 296 -16.94 6.17 19.95
N ALA A 297 -17.05 5.01 19.29
CA ALA A 297 -18.11 4.06 19.61
C ALA A 297 -18.03 3.59 21.08
N ILE A 298 -16.82 3.31 21.60
CA ILE A 298 -16.59 2.95 23.01
C ILE A 298 -16.96 4.13 23.94
N ARG A 299 -16.53 5.35 23.62
CA ARG A 299 -16.86 6.57 24.41
C ARG A 299 -18.36 6.77 24.53
N VAL A 300 -19.09 6.68 23.41
CA VAL A 300 -20.54 6.88 23.36
C VAL A 300 -21.32 5.72 24.01
N ARG A 301 -20.89 4.46 23.85
CA ARG A 301 -21.59 3.31 24.46
C ARG A 301 -21.49 3.27 25.98
N PHE A 302 -20.39 3.75 26.56
CA PHE A 302 -20.14 3.66 28.01
C PHE A 302 -20.07 5.03 28.72
N GLY A 303 -20.38 6.13 28.03
CA GLY A 303 -20.40 7.48 28.62
C GLY A 303 -19.05 7.98 29.12
N VAL A 304 -17.97 7.76 28.35
CA VAL A 304 -16.60 8.06 28.78
C VAL A 304 -16.23 9.52 28.49
N ASP A 305 -16.31 10.35 29.52
CA ASP A 305 -16.07 11.81 29.51
C ASP A 305 -14.56 12.16 29.52
N GLU A 306 -13.83 11.64 28.55
CA GLU A 306 -12.41 11.92 28.25
C GLU A 306 -12.32 12.28 26.76
N GLU A 307 -11.69 13.40 26.38
CA GLU A 307 -11.65 13.85 24.98
C GLU A 307 -10.84 12.89 24.07
N LEU A 308 -11.26 12.77 22.80
CA LEU A 308 -10.48 12.06 21.79
C LEU A 308 -9.16 12.81 21.53
N PRO A 309 -7.98 12.14 21.54
CA PRO A 309 -6.74 12.76 21.12
C PRO A 309 -6.85 13.34 19.71
N SER A 310 -6.58 14.63 19.58
CA SER A 310 -6.51 15.31 18.28
C SER A 310 -5.31 14.80 17.48
N ASN A 311 -4.18 14.57 18.15
CA ASN A 311 -2.95 14.01 17.57
C ASN A 311 -3.11 12.53 17.14
N PRO A 312 -2.85 12.19 15.86
CA PRO A 312 -2.85 10.81 15.37
C PRO A 312 -1.91 9.85 16.13
N GLU A 313 -0.70 10.28 16.50
CA GLU A 313 0.26 9.41 17.22
C GLU A 313 -0.26 9.02 18.60
N GLU A 314 -0.91 9.96 19.28
CA GLU A 314 -1.43 9.78 20.64
C GLU A 314 -2.65 8.86 20.66
N LEU A 315 -3.52 8.96 19.64
CA LEU A 315 -4.60 8.00 19.45
C LEU A 315 -4.06 6.60 19.18
N GLN A 316 -3.03 6.44 18.32
CA GLN A 316 -2.42 5.13 18.07
C GLN A 316 -1.78 4.53 19.33
N ARG A 317 -1.02 5.33 20.09
CA ARG A 317 -0.39 4.88 21.36
C ARG A 317 -1.42 4.53 22.44
N SER A 318 -2.57 5.20 22.48
CA SER A 318 -3.65 4.94 23.45
C SER A 318 -4.65 3.87 23.00
N PHE A 319 -4.70 3.50 21.72
CA PHE A 319 -5.72 2.59 21.16
C PHE A 319 -5.79 1.23 21.88
N ALA A 320 -4.65 0.63 22.22
CA ALA A 320 -4.61 -0.61 23.00
C ALA A 320 -5.26 -0.44 24.40
N ASN A 321 -5.02 0.70 25.07
CA ASN A 321 -5.62 1.00 26.37
C ASN A 321 -7.14 1.19 26.26
N TRP A 322 -7.64 1.76 25.16
CA TRP A 322 -9.07 1.86 24.88
C TRP A 322 -9.73 0.48 24.67
N LEU A 323 -9.05 -0.48 24.04
CA LEU A 323 -9.55 -1.86 23.94
C LEU A 323 -9.63 -2.55 25.31
N TYR A 324 -8.59 -2.48 26.13
CA TYR A 324 -8.61 -3.03 27.50
C TYR A 324 -9.66 -2.32 28.40
N ARG A 325 -9.86 -1.01 28.21
CA ARG A 325 -10.93 -0.25 28.88
C ARG A 325 -12.31 -0.73 28.44
N CYS A 326 -12.51 -1.00 27.15
CA CYS A 326 -13.75 -1.56 26.60
C CYS A 326 -14.08 -2.92 27.23
N GLU A 327 -13.11 -3.84 27.28
CA GLU A 327 -13.25 -5.13 27.97
C GLU A 327 -13.71 -4.95 29.42
N HIS A 328 -13.04 -4.07 30.17
CA HIS A 328 -13.34 -3.82 31.58
C HIS A 328 -14.73 -3.20 31.82
N LEU A 329 -15.24 -2.39 30.88
CA LEU A 329 -16.56 -1.77 30.96
C LEU A 329 -17.66 -2.77 30.55
N ALA A 330 -17.48 -3.47 29.44
CA ALA A 330 -18.39 -4.52 28.98
C ALA A 330 -18.55 -5.64 30.03
N THR A 331 -17.44 -6.06 30.66
CA THR A 331 -17.45 -7.07 31.74
C THR A 331 -18.26 -6.63 32.97
N LYS A 332 -18.36 -5.32 33.26
CA LYS A 332 -19.22 -4.81 34.35
C LYS A 332 -20.71 -4.82 34.01
N GLU A 333 -21.05 -4.61 32.75
CA GLU A 333 -22.43 -4.67 32.26
C GLU A 333 -22.90 -6.09 31.94
N GLY A 334 -21.96 -7.05 31.82
CA GLY A 334 -22.25 -8.46 31.52
C GLY A 334 -22.48 -8.74 30.04
N ILE A 335 -21.99 -7.86 29.16
CA ILE A 335 -22.12 -7.96 27.70
C ILE A 335 -20.79 -8.35 27.04
N ASN A 336 -20.86 -8.95 25.86
CA ASN A 336 -19.67 -9.23 25.04
C ASN A 336 -19.39 -8.07 24.09
N VAL A 337 -18.16 -8.01 23.56
CA VAL A 337 -17.75 -7.02 22.55
C VAL A 337 -17.30 -7.74 21.27
N LEU A 338 -17.89 -7.36 20.13
CA LEU A 338 -17.48 -7.80 18.79
C LEU A 338 -17.03 -6.59 17.97
N ILE A 339 -15.77 -6.58 17.54
CA ILE A 339 -15.22 -5.58 16.62
C ILE A 339 -14.96 -6.26 15.27
N VAL A 340 -15.40 -5.62 14.19
CA VAL A 340 -15.27 -6.14 12.82
C VAL A 340 -14.64 -5.08 11.93
N ILE A 341 -13.58 -5.45 11.20
CA ILE A 341 -12.80 -4.55 10.33
C ILE A 341 -12.64 -5.20 8.95
N ASP A 342 -13.48 -4.81 7.99
CA ASP A 342 -13.49 -5.39 6.65
C ASP A 342 -12.50 -4.70 5.69
N ALA A 343 -11.85 -5.48 4.83
CA ALA A 343 -10.98 -5.02 3.75
C ALA A 343 -9.80 -4.12 4.19
N VAL A 344 -9.02 -4.52 5.20
CA VAL A 344 -7.82 -3.76 5.62
C VAL A 344 -6.78 -3.59 4.51
N ASN A 345 -6.82 -4.44 3.48
CA ASN A 345 -6.02 -4.30 2.25
C ASN A 345 -6.47 -3.14 1.32
N GLN A 346 -7.51 -2.37 1.68
CA GLN A 346 -7.93 -1.14 0.98
C GLN A 346 -7.57 0.14 1.77
N LEU A 347 -6.94 -0.01 2.94
CA LEU A 347 -6.45 1.13 3.73
C LEU A 347 -5.36 1.91 3.00
N ASP A 348 -5.02 3.08 3.56
CA ASP A 348 -3.77 3.76 3.31
C ASP A 348 -2.55 2.86 3.54
N GLU A 349 -1.40 3.19 2.95
CA GLU A 349 -0.22 2.34 3.06
C GLU A 349 0.29 2.16 4.50
N LEU A 350 0.08 3.14 5.40
CA LEU A 350 0.45 2.98 6.82
C LEU A 350 -0.54 2.03 7.52
N GLY A 351 -1.82 2.07 7.12
CA GLY A 351 -2.83 1.12 7.56
C GLY A 351 -2.64 -0.31 7.08
N GLN A 352 -2.25 -0.51 5.82
CA GLN A 352 -2.01 -1.84 5.24
C GLN A 352 -0.86 -2.60 5.94
N ARG A 353 0.10 -1.86 6.53
CA ARG A 353 1.22 -2.39 7.33
C ARG A 353 0.81 -2.95 8.70
N MET A 354 -0.46 -2.78 9.11
CA MET A 354 -1.07 -3.28 10.36
C MET A 354 -0.41 -2.83 11.69
N ALA A 355 0.61 -1.97 11.67
CA ALA A 355 1.35 -1.54 12.88
C ALA A 355 0.52 -0.70 13.88
N TRP A 356 -0.64 -0.20 13.45
CA TRP A 356 -1.63 0.50 14.28
C TRP A 356 -2.52 -0.46 15.09
N LEU A 357 -2.69 -1.70 14.63
CA LEU A 357 -3.54 -2.71 15.26
C LEU A 357 -2.71 -3.52 16.27
N PRO A 358 -3.03 -3.53 17.58
CA PRO A 358 -2.21 -4.19 18.59
C PRO A 358 -1.99 -5.69 18.31
N GLU A 359 -0.81 -6.22 18.65
CA GLU A 359 -0.52 -7.66 18.48
C GLU A 359 -1.36 -8.53 19.42
N THR A 360 -1.61 -8.03 20.63
CA THR A 360 -2.49 -8.65 21.62
C THR A 360 -3.80 -7.87 21.72
N ILE A 361 -4.91 -8.58 21.59
CA ILE A 361 -6.27 -8.07 21.77
C ILE A 361 -6.78 -8.61 23.12
N PRO A 362 -7.52 -7.82 23.93
CA PRO A 362 -8.05 -8.30 25.21
C PRO A 362 -8.99 -9.51 25.01
N PRO A 363 -8.90 -10.60 25.79
CA PRO A 363 -9.66 -11.83 25.55
C PRO A 363 -11.20 -11.68 25.48
N GLY A 364 -11.77 -10.68 26.16
CA GLY A 364 -13.20 -10.35 26.11
C GLY A 364 -13.62 -9.52 24.90
N VAL A 365 -12.69 -9.07 24.06
CA VAL A 365 -12.94 -8.36 22.80
C VAL A 365 -12.72 -9.31 21.62
N LYS A 366 -13.81 -9.82 21.06
CA LYS A 366 -13.78 -10.65 19.85
C LYS A 366 -13.50 -9.74 18.65
N LEU A 367 -12.36 -9.94 17.97
CA LEU A 367 -11.97 -9.16 16.79
C LEU A 367 -12.05 -10.03 15.53
N VAL A 368 -12.68 -9.51 14.47
CA VAL A 368 -12.70 -10.08 13.12
C VAL A 368 -12.06 -9.07 12.15
N VAL A 369 -11.15 -9.53 11.29
CA VAL A 369 -10.47 -8.72 10.27
C VAL A 369 -10.57 -9.41 8.92
N SER A 370 -10.77 -8.69 7.81
CA SER A 370 -10.81 -9.26 6.45
C SER A 370 -9.73 -8.69 5.53
N ALA A 371 -9.10 -9.54 4.72
CA ALA A 371 -8.01 -9.16 3.81
C ALA A 371 -7.93 -10.05 2.56
N THR A 372 -7.40 -9.51 1.46
CA THR A 372 -6.86 -10.29 0.33
C THR A 372 -5.43 -10.78 0.62
N PRO A 373 -4.92 -11.78 -0.14
CA PRO A 373 -3.49 -11.93 -0.35
C PRO A 373 -2.84 -10.61 -0.80
N GLY A 374 -1.58 -10.39 -0.40
CA GLY A 374 -0.90 -9.10 -0.47
C GLY A 374 -0.38 -8.66 0.90
N GLU A 375 0.14 -7.43 1.01
CA GLU A 375 0.88 -6.96 2.19
C GLU A 375 0.12 -7.20 3.51
N SER A 376 -1.10 -6.68 3.65
CA SER A 376 -1.88 -6.83 4.89
C SER A 376 -2.19 -8.28 5.23
N GLY A 377 -2.41 -9.12 4.22
CA GLY A 377 -2.59 -10.57 4.40
C GLY A 377 -1.33 -11.24 4.96
N GLU A 378 -0.15 -10.87 4.46
CA GLU A 378 1.12 -11.36 5.00
C GLU A 378 1.41 -10.83 6.42
N GLN A 379 1.11 -9.56 6.71
CA GLN A 379 1.27 -9.02 8.07
C GLN A 379 0.33 -9.71 9.07
N LEU A 380 -0.91 -10.02 8.67
CA LEU A 380 -1.87 -10.77 9.49
C LEU A 380 -1.45 -12.23 9.69
N ALA A 381 -0.96 -12.91 8.65
CA ALA A 381 -0.48 -14.29 8.73
C ALA A 381 0.68 -14.46 9.74
N LYS A 382 1.57 -13.47 9.84
CA LYS A 382 2.67 -13.46 10.83
C LYS A 382 2.17 -13.49 12.28
N ARG A 383 0.95 -13.01 12.56
CA ARG A 383 0.35 -12.94 13.91
C ARG A 383 -0.20 -14.27 14.43
N LYS A 384 -0.34 -15.30 13.57
CA LYS A 384 -0.86 -16.64 13.94
C LYS A 384 -2.26 -16.61 14.59
N TRP A 385 -3.08 -15.65 14.16
CA TRP A 385 -4.50 -15.57 14.51
C TRP A 385 -5.30 -16.69 13.83
N SER A 386 -6.56 -16.92 14.23
CA SER A 386 -7.42 -17.91 13.57
C SER A 386 -7.72 -17.47 12.14
N GLU A 387 -7.72 -18.39 11.17
CA GLU A 387 -8.01 -18.08 9.76
C GLU A 387 -9.29 -18.81 9.30
N LEU A 388 -10.18 -18.09 8.61
CA LEU A 388 -11.30 -18.63 7.84
C LEU A 388 -11.10 -18.20 6.38
N ARG A 389 -10.87 -19.18 5.50
CA ARG A 389 -10.54 -18.94 4.09
C ARG A 389 -11.79 -19.06 3.22
N VAL A 390 -12.07 -18.01 2.45
CA VAL A 390 -13.20 -17.94 1.52
C VAL A 390 -12.78 -18.50 0.16
N GLU A 391 -13.54 -19.49 -0.31
CA GLU A 391 -13.28 -20.26 -1.53
C GLU A 391 -14.31 -19.98 -2.64
N PRO A 392 -14.02 -20.28 -3.92
CA PRO A 392 -14.97 -20.16 -5.02
C PRO A 392 -16.23 -21.03 -4.86
N LEU A 393 -17.35 -20.59 -5.48
CA LEU A 393 -18.68 -21.18 -5.33
C LEU A 393 -18.85 -22.51 -6.09
N ALA A 394 -18.28 -23.60 -5.57
CA ALA A 394 -18.34 -24.93 -6.20
C ALA A 394 -19.75 -25.54 -6.30
N ASP A 395 -20.63 -25.34 -5.30
CA ASP A 395 -21.98 -25.93 -5.31
C ASP A 395 -22.94 -25.11 -6.20
N GLU A 396 -23.40 -25.74 -7.29
CA GLU A 396 -24.35 -25.18 -8.26
C GLU A 396 -25.65 -24.68 -7.61
N ARG A 397 -26.13 -25.34 -6.55
CA ARG A 397 -27.37 -24.97 -5.86
C ARG A 397 -27.22 -23.65 -5.10
N ILE A 398 -26.01 -23.35 -4.62
CA ILE A 398 -25.70 -22.05 -4.01
C ILE A 398 -25.67 -20.97 -5.11
N ARG A 399 -25.04 -21.25 -6.26
CA ARG A 399 -25.02 -20.35 -7.42
C ARG A 399 -26.42 -20.03 -7.94
N GLN A 400 -27.25 -21.05 -8.15
CA GLN A 400 -28.68 -20.92 -8.49
C GLN A 400 -29.40 -20.02 -7.51
N SER A 401 -29.27 -20.32 -6.21
CA SER A 401 -30.02 -19.62 -5.18
C SER A 401 -29.63 -18.15 -5.09
N ILE A 402 -28.36 -17.79 -5.33
CA ILE A 402 -27.90 -16.39 -5.36
C ILE A 402 -28.61 -15.60 -6.46
N VAL A 403 -28.65 -16.14 -7.69
CA VAL A 403 -29.30 -15.47 -8.83
C VAL A 403 -30.81 -15.34 -8.59
N VAL A 404 -31.47 -16.43 -8.17
CA VAL A 404 -32.92 -16.44 -7.88
C VAL A 404 -33.27 -15.46 -6.76
N ARG A 405 -32.48 -15.40 -5.68
CA ARG A 405 -32.73 -14.47 -4.58
C ARG A 405 -32.46 -13.02 -4.97
N TYR A 406 -31.40 -12.75 -5.75
CA TYR A 406 -31.10 -11.39 -6.21
C TYR A 406 -32.24 -10.83 -7.07
N LEU A 407 -32.67 -11.57 -8.07
CA LEU A 407 -33.77 -11.15 -8.96
C LEU A 407 -35.12 -11.10 -8.21
N GLY A 408 -35.35 -12.04 -7.28
CA GLY A 408 -36.57 -12.10 -6.46
C GLY A 408 -36.74 -10.91 -5.51
N GLU A 409 -35.66 -10.29 -5.02
CA GLU A 409 -35.73 -9.03 -4.26
C GLU A 409 -36.17 -7.81 -5.11
N PHE A 410 -36.15 -7.94 -6.43
CA PHE A 410 -36.75 -7.00 -7.39
C PHE A 410 -37.95 -7.64 -8.13
N HIS A 411 -38.53 -8.68 -7.53
CA HIS A 411 -39.73 -9.39 -7.96
C HIS A 411 -39.69 -10.03 -9.36
N LYS A 412 -38.49 -10.28 -9.92
CA LYS A 412 -38.34 -11.03 -11.17
C LYS A 412 -37.95 -12.49 -10.96
N GLY A 413 -38.47 -13.34 -11.84
CA GLY A 413 -37.99 -14.69 -12.08
C GLY A 413 -37.26 -14.78 -13.43
N ILE A 414 -36.52 -15.88 -13.59
CA ILE A 414 -36.01 -16.37 -14.88
C ILE A 414 -36.19 -17.90 -14.92
N GLY A 415 -36.42 -18.47 -16.09
CA GLY A 415 -36.74 -19.88 -16.27
C GLY A 415 -35.61 -20.82 -15.83
N THR A 416 -35.93 -22.07 -15.52
CA THR A 416 -34.93 -23.04 -15.01
C THR A 416 -33.76 -23.26 -15.98
N GLU A 417 -33.98 -23.18 -17.30
CA GLU A 417 -32.91 -23.31 -18.30
C GLU A 417 -32.10 -22.02 -18.49
N GLN A 418 -32.72 -20.85 -18.30
CA GLN A 418 -32.03 -19.56 -18.23
C GLN A 418 -31.06 -19.53 -17.04
N ILE A 419 -31.53 -19.98 -15.85
CA ILE A 419 -30.70 -20.15 -14.65
C ILE A 419 -29.48 -21.03 -14.94
N ARG A 420 -29.68 -22.21 -15.55
CA ARG A 420 -28.59 -23.16 -15.86
C ARG A 420 -27.48 -22.55 -16.72
N ARG A 421 -27.83 -21.76 -17.74
CA ARG A 421 -26.84 -21.07 -18.58
C ARG A 421 -25.98 -20.08 -17.78
N VAL A 422 -26.61 -19.28 -16.93
CA VAL A 422 -25.93 -18.31 -16.06
C VAL A 422 -24.99 -19.01 -15.05
N ILE A 423 -25.39 -20.13 -14.45
CA ILE A 423 -24.63 -20.77 -13.36
C ILE A 423 -23.74 -21.95 -13.78
N GLY A 424 -23.89 -22.45 -15.00
CA GLY A 424 -23.22 -23.66 -15.52
C GLY A 424 -21.84 -23.42 -16.13
N ASN A 425 -21.41 -22.17 -16.27
CA ASN A 425 -20.11 -21.79 -16.82
C ASN A 425 -19.08 -21.47 -15.71
N GLU A 426 -17.78 -21.61 -15.98
CA GLU A 426 -16.72 -21.52 -14.97
C GLU A 426 -16.66 -20.17 -14.23
N LYS A 427 -17.02 -19.06 -14.90
CA LYS A 427 -17.07 -17.72 -14.30
C LYS A 427 -18.05 -17.65 -13.14
N ALA A 428 -19.09 -18.49 -13.14
CA ALA A 428 -20.11 -18.57 -12.09
C ALA A 428 -19.55 -18.98 -10.72
N HIS A 429 -18.36 -19.58 -10.66
CA HIS A 429 -17.67 -19.81 -9.39
C HIS A 429 -17.31 -18.49 -8.66
N SER A 430 -17.31 -17.34 -9.34
CA SER A 430 -17.16 -16.02 -8.75
C SER A 430 -18.50 -15.40 -8.34
N PRO A 431 -18.71 -15.05 -7.06
CA PRO A 431 -19.87 -14.27 -6.62
C PRO A 431 -20.00 -12.91 -7.33
N LEU A 432 -18.87 -12.29 -7.70
CA LEU A 432 -18.85 -11.03 -8.45
C LEU A 432 -19.46 -11.19 -9.85
N TYR A 433 -19.14 -12.28 -10.56
CA TYR A 433 -19.76 -12.59 -11.86
C TYR A 433 -21.28 -12.76 -11.70
N LEU A 434 -21.73 -13.58 -10.74
CA LEU A 434 -23.15 -13.82 -10.50
C LEU A 434 -23.91 -12.52 -10.17
N ARG A 435 -23.31 -11.62 -9.36
CA ARG A 435 -23.92 -10.33 -9.02
C ARG A 435 -23.96 -9.36 -10.21
N VAL A 436 -22.90 -9.30 -11.02
CA VAL A 436 -22.90 -8.46 -12.25
C VAL A 436 -23.93 -8.97 -13.24
N VAL A 437 -23.93 -10.26 -13.59
CA VAL A 437 -24.90 -10.80 -14.56
C VAL A 437 -26.34 -10.70 -14.03
N ALA A 438 -26.58 -10.95 -12.74
CA ALA A 438 -27.91 -10.74 -12.17
C ALA A 438 -28.34 -9.25 -12.16
N GLU A 439 -27.41 -8.30 -12.10
CA GLU A 439 -27.68 -6.86 -12.22
C GLU A 439 -27.95 -6.42 -13.68
N GLU A 440 -27.24 -6.98 -14.66
CA GLU A 440 -27.53 -6.75 -16.09
C GLU A 440 -28.91 -7.31 -16.47
N LEU A 441 -29.25 -8.52 -15.99
CA LEU A 441 -30.60 -9.09 -16.10
C LEU A 441 -31.64 -8.29 -15.28
N ARG A 442 -31.22 -7.54 -14.24
CA ARG A 442 -32.09 -6.61 -13.50
C ARG A 442 -32.39 -5.32 -14.28
N LEU A 443 -31.64 -5.01 -15.33
CA LEU A 443 -31.74 -3.76 -16.10
C LEU A 443 -32.23 -3.97 -17.55
N HIS A 444 -32.20 -5.21 -18.06
CA HIS A 444 -32.70 -5.57 -19.38
C HIS A 444 -34.22 -5.77 -19.41
N GLY A 445 -34.97 -4.80 -19.94
CA GLY A 445 -36.42 -4.76 -19.80
C GLY A 445 -37.23 -5.72 -20.68
N GLU A 446 -36.68 -6.19 -21.79
CA GLU A 446 -37.38 -7.05 -22.76
C GLU A 446 -37.20 -8.53 -22.44
N HIS A 447 -38.28 -9.25 -22.07
CA HIS A 447 -38.17 -10.69 -21.79
C HIS A 447 -37.90 -11.53 -23.05
N GLU A 448 -38.37 -11.10 -24.22
CA GLU A 448 -38.19 -11.83 -25.50
C GLU A 448 -36.72 -11.93 -25.93
N THR A 449 -35.91 -10.91 -25.63
CA THR A 449 -34.47 -10.85 -25.94
C THR A 449 -33.59 -11.25 -24.74
N LEU A 450 -34.18 -11.63 -23.60
CA LEU A 450 -33.46 -12.00 -22.37
C LEU A 450 -32.52 -13.19 -22.56
N ASP A 451 -32.91 -14.14 -23.40
CA ASP A 451 -32.09 -15.30 -23.77
C ASP A 451 -30.79 -14.88 -24.49
N GLU A 452 -30.86 -13.88 -25.38
CA GLU A 452 -29.69 -13.33 -26.07
C GLU A 452 -28.73 -12.65 -25.08
N VAL A 453 -29.28 -11.94 -24.09
CA VAL A 453 -28.49 -11.31 -23.01
C VAL A 453 -27.81 -12.36 -22.13
N ILE A 454 -28.53 -13.42 -21.76
CA ILE A 454 -27.98 -14.54 -20.98
C ILE A 454 -26.85 -15.23 -21.77
N ASP A 455 -27.06 -15.54 -23.04
CA ASP A 455 -26.07 -16.20 -23.88
C ASP A 455 -24.83 -15.29 -24.09
N ARG A 456 -25.03 -13.98 -24.23
CA ARG A 456 -23.95 -12.97 -24.33
C ARG A 456 -23.07 -12.92 -23.09
N TYR A 457 -23.65 -12.80 -21.89
CA TYR A 457 -22.89 -12.77 -20.62
C TYR A 457 -22.39 -14.16 -20.16
N SER A 458 -23.01 -15.24 -20.62
CA SER A 458 -22.54 -16.62 -20.37
C SER A 458 -21.39 -17.02 -21.29
N GLY A 459 -21.42 -16.54 -22.55
CA GLY A 459 -20.42 -16.81 -23.59
C GLY A 459 -19.11 -16.05 -23.47
N ALA A 460 -19.07 -14.95 -22.70
CA ALA A 460 -17.84 -14.21 -22.39
C ALA A 460 -16.74 -15.14 -21.83
N ILE A 461 -15.48 -14.90 -22.19
CA ILE A 461 -14.34 -15.77 -21.85
C ILE A 461 -13.99 -15.67 -20.36
N ASP A 462 -13.92 -14.44 -19.82
CA ASP A 462 -13.51 -14.17 -18.45
C ASP A 462 -14.35 -13.04 -17.79
N LEU A 463 -13.95 -12.61 -16.59
CA LEU A 463 -14.60 -11.46 -15.92
C LEU A 463 -14.29 -10.11 -16.58
N LEU A 464 -13.16 -9.94 -17.28
CA LEU A 464 -12.82 -8.67 -17.94
C LEU A 464 -13.75 -8.42 -19.13
N GLU A 465 -14.07 -9.44 -19.91
CA GLU A 465 -15.06 -9.34 -20.99
C GLU A 465 -16.49 -9.11 -20.47
N VAL A 466 -16.84 -9.65 -19.30
CA VAL A 466 -18.11 -9.33 -18.62
C VAL A 466 -18.18 -7.86 -18.21
N PHE A 467 -17.08 -7.26 -17.75
CA PHE A 467 -17.01 -5.80 -17.50
C PHE A 467 -16.96 -4.97 -18.80
N ASP A 468 -16.41 -5.49 -19.89
CA ASP A 468 -16.45 -4.87 -21.23
C ASP A 468 -17.90 -4.76 -21.74
N LEU A 469 -18.67 -5.85 -21.62
CA LEU A 469 -20.12 -5.89 -21.92
C LEU A 469 -20.94 -4.99 -20.98
N MET A 470 -20.58 -4.91 -19.70
CA MET A 470 -21.18 -3.98 -18.73
C MET A 470 -20.98 -2.52 -19.17
N LEU A 471 -19.76 -2.17 -19.62
CA LEU A 471 -19.43 -0.85 -20.16
C LEU A 471 -20.25 -0.53 -21.42
N GLU A 472 -20.43 -1.48 -22.35
CA GLU A 472 -21.26 -1.29 -23.56
C GLU A 472 -22.71 -0.91 -23.29
N ARG A 473 -23.30 -1.40 -22.19
CA ARG A 473 -24.62 -0.93 -21.76
C ARG A 473 -24.55 0.45 -21.10
N MET A 474 -23.53 0.73 -20.28
CA MET A 474 -23.36 2.08 -19.71
C MET A 474 -23.15 3.16 -20.78
N GLU A 475 -22.38 2.89 -21.82
CA GLU A 475 -22.19 3.77 -22.98
C GLU A 475 -23.51 4.08 -23.72
N ARG A 476 -24.44 3.12 -23.74
CA ARG A 476 -25.76 3.25 -24.36
C ARG A 476 -26.73 4.06 -23.49
N ASP A 477 -26.75 3.78 -22.19
CA ASP A 477 -27.72 4.35 -21.24
C ASP A 477 -27.33 5.76 -20.76
N TYR A 478 -26.02 6.07 -20.72
CA TYR A 478 -25.46 7.34 -20.22
C TYR A 478 -24.56 8.08 -21.22
N GLY A 479 -24.27 7.49 -22.38
CA GLY A 479 -23.49 8.12 -23.46
C GLY A 479 -21.99 7.81 -23.41
N GLU A 480 -21.47 7.21 -24.49
CA GLU A 480 -20.08 6.77 -24.63
C GLU A 480 -19.04 7.82 -24.17
N GLY A 481 -19.18 9.06 -24.62
CA GLY A 481 -18.24 10.13 -24.29
C GLY A 481 -18.15 10.45 -22.80
N GLN A 482 -19.27 10.43 -22.08
CA GLN A 482 -19.29 10.72 -20.64
C GLN A 482 -18.70 9.54 -19.84
N VAL A 483 -19.09 8.31 -20.17
CA VAL A 483 -18.60 7.09 -19.50
C VAL A 483 -17.09 6.89 -19.73
N ARG A 484 -16.64 7.05 -20.98
CA ARG A 484 -15.23 6.95 -21.37
C ARG A 484 -14.39 7.98 -20.62
N ASP A 485 -14.76 9.25 -20.68
CA ASP A 485 -13.95 10.33 -20.11
C ASP A 485 -13.87 10.22 -18.58
N LEU A 486 -15.00 9.97 -17.91
CA LEU A 486 -15.05 9.74 -16.46
C LEU A 486 -14.10 8.62 -16.02
N LEU A 487 -14.25 7.42 -16.61
CA LEU A 487 -13.51 6.25 -16.16
C LEU A 487 -12.03 6.28 -16.58
N SER A 488 -11.73 6.85 -17.75
CA SER A 488 -10.34 6.99 -18.22
C SER A 488 -9.55 7.97 -17.37
N LEU A 489 -10.15 9.09 -16.95
CA LEU A 489 -9.50 10.06 -16.06
C LEU A 489 -9.23 9.47 -14.68
N ILE A 490 -10.20 8.74 -14.10
CA ILE A 490 -9.98 8.02 -12.83
C ILE A 490 -8.86 6.98 -12.98
N ALA A 491 -8.83 6.22 -14.09
CA ALA A 491 -7.80 5.20 -14.35
C ALA A 491 -6.39 5.77 -14.57
N SER A 492 -6.26 6.98 -15.13
CA SER A 492 -4.98 7.66 -15.34
C SER A 492 -4.51 8.50 -14.13
N SER A 493 -5.34 8.72 -13.12
CA SER A 493 -4.96 9.40 -11.87
C SER A 493 -4.10 8.50 -10.96
N ARG A 494 -3.12 9.06 -10.22
CA ARG A 494 -2.31 8.28 -9.26
C ARG A 494 -3.04 8.07 -7.92
N SER A 495 -3.87 9.03 -7.54
CA SER A 495 -4.42 9.19 -6.18
C SER A 495 -5.96 9.20 -6.14
N GLY A 496 -6.63 9.07 -7.30
CA GLY A 496 -8.06 9.32 -7.45
C GLY A 496 -8.39 10.80 -7.71
N LEU A 497 -9.62 11.06 -8.15
CA LEU A 497 -10.11 12.39 -8.54
C LEU A 497 -11.33 12.81 -7.71
N SER A 498 -11.39 14.06 -7.27
CA SER A 498 -12.56 14.60 -6.56
C SER A 498 -13.74 14.77 -7.53
N GLU A 499 -14.96 14.90 -7.00
CA GLU A 499 -16.12 15.28 -7.83
C GLU A 499 -15.91 16.65 -8.50
N GLU A 500 -15.19 17.57 -7.86
CA GLU A 500 -14.91 18.90 -8.40
C GLU A 500 -13.89 18.83 -9.55
N ASP A 501 -12.83 18.02 -9.41
CA ASP A 501 -11.89 17.73 -10.50
C ASP A 501 -12.64 17.17 -11.71
N LEU A 502 -13.58 16.23 -11.49
CA LEU A 502 -14.34 15.58 -12.56
C LEU A 502 -15.35 16.51 -13.23
N LEU A 503 -15.97 17.44 -12.49
CA LEU A 503 -16.85 18.47 -13.07
C LEU A 503 -16.06 19.38 -14.03
N GLU A 504 -14.89 19.86 -13.62
CA GLU A 504 -14.06 20.74 -14.46
C GLU A 504 -13.40 19.98 -15.63
N LEU A 505 -12.83 18.80 -15.37
CA LEU A 505 -12.17 17.98 -16.40
C LEU A 505 -13.12 17.50 -17.50
N ILE A 506 -14.35 17.08 -17.15
CA ILE A 506 -15.31 16.51 -18.11
C ILE A 506 -16.22 17.59 -18.70
N GLY A 507 -16.52 18.67 -17.96
CA GLY A 507 -17.39 19.76 -18.42
C GLY A 507 -18.89 19.46 -18.36
N ILE A 508 -19.30 18.52 -17.51
CA ILE A 508 -20.71 18.15 -17.27
C ILE A 508 -21.25 18.82 -16.01
N ASN A 509 -22.58 18.90 -15.87
CA ASN A 509 -23.20 19.50 -14.70
C ASN A 509 -23.30 18.52 -13.51
N ARG A 510 -23.52 19.04 -12.29
CA ARG A 510 -23.53 18.22 -11.06
C ARG A 510 -24.63 17.15 -11.02
N LEU A 511 -25.76 17.35 -11.71
CA LEU A 511 -26.81 16.32 -11.83
C LEU A 511 -26.41 15.19 -12.79
N GLU A 512 -25.72 15.52 -13.89
CA GLU A 512 -25.17 14.53 -14.83
C GLU A 512 -24.06 13.69 -14.18
N LEU A 513 -23.09 14.33 -13.51
CA LEU A 513 -22.05 13.61 -12.78
C LEU A 513 -22.64 12.74 -11.68
N SER A 514 -23.59 13.26 -10.89
CA SER A 514 -24.26 12.50 -9.83
C SER A 514 -24.97 11.25 -10.39
N ARG A 515 -25.69 11.37 -11.51
CA ARG A 515 -26.33 10.23 -12.19
C ARG A 515 -25.33 9.19 -12.70
N LEU A 516 -24.19 9.61 -13.25
CA LEU A 516 -23.10 8.71 -13.66
C LEU A 516 -22.47 7.99 -12.46
N LEU A 517 -22.15 8.72 -11.38
CA LEU A 517 -21.57 8.13 -10.18
C LEU A 517 -22.52 7.13 -9.52
N PHE A 518 -23.84 7.38 -9.51
CA PHE A 518 -24.81 6.40 -9.04
C PHE A 518 -24.95 5.16 -9.93
N ALA A 519 -24.71 5.27 -11.25
CA ALA A 519 -24.61 4.09 -12.11
C ALA A 519 -23.38 3.21 -11.78
N PHE A 520 -22.33 3.80 -11.20
CA PHE A 520 -21.10 3.11 -10.79
C PHE A 520 -20.95 2.94 -9.26
N ASP A 521 -22.02 3.14 -8.47
CA ASP A 521 -22.07 3.09 -6.99
C ASP A 521 -21.51 1.78 -6.38
N TYR A 522 -21.56 0.68 -7.12
CA TYR A 522 -21.02 -0.62 -6.69
C TYR A 522 -19.60 -0.95 -7.22
N HIS A 523 -19.03 -0.06 -8.04
CA HIS A 523 -17.79 -0.29 -8.79
C HIS A 523 -16.70 0.76 -8.53
N LEU A 524 -17.09 1.97 -8.11
CA LEU A 524 -16.17 3.02 -7.63
C LEU A 524 -16.06 2.98 -6.10
N LEU A 525 -14.99 3.59 -5.60
CA LEU A 525 -14.63 3.72 -4.20
C LEU A 525 -14.25 5.18 -3.93
N GLN A 526 -14.97 5.84 -3.02
CA GLN A 526 -14.64 7.20 -2.57
C GLN A 526 -13.83 7.14 -1.27
N ARG A 527 -12.67 7.78 -1.27
CA ARG A 527 -11.74 7.84 -0.13
C ARG A 527 -11.09 9.21 -0.05
N ASP A 528 -11.12 9.83 1.12
CA ASP A 528 -10.57 11.17 1.39
C ASP A 528 -11.14 12.23 0.41
N GLY A 529 -12.38 12.03 -0.05
CA GLY A 529 -13.08 12.83 -1.07
C GLY A 529 -12.79 12.44 -2.54
N LEU A 530 -11.82 11.55 -2.77
CA LEU A 530 -11.34 11.15 -4.09
C LEU A 530 -11.95 9.83 -4.56
N LEU A 531 -12.34 9.77 -5.83
CA LEU A 531 -12.92 8.61 -6.49
C LEU A 531 -11.85 7.76 -7.16
N SER A 532 -11.98 6.44 -6.98
CA SER A 532 -11.08 5.38 -7.44
C SER A 532 -11.89 4.12 -7.79
N PHE A 533 -11.26 3.05 -8.28
CA PHE A 533 -11.95 1.78 -8.55
C PHE A 533 -12.01 0.88 -7.32
N PHE A 534 -13.19 0.35 -6.99
CA PHE A 534 -13.37 -0.61 -5.90
C PHE A 534 -12.73 -1.98 -6.20
N HIS A 535 -12.57 -2.34 -7.48
CA HIS A 535 -11.89 -3.56 -7.91
C HIS A 535 -11.13 -3.39 -9.23
N ASP A 536 -10.02 -4.14 -9.36
CA ASP A 536 -9.09 -4.06 -10.48
C ASP A 536 -9.69 -4.48 -11.83
N TYR A 537 -10.69 -5.36 -11.85
CA TYR A 537 -11.30 -5.85 -13.09
C TYR A 537 -11.97 -4.72 -13.89
N LEU A 538 -12.63 -3.75 -13.25
CA LEU A 538 -13.19 -2.62 -14.00
C LEU A 538 -12.08 -1.67 -14.49
N ARG A 539 -11.06 -1.38 -13.67
CA ARG A 539 -9.91 -0.56 -14.11
C ARG A 539 -9.25 -1.15 -15.35
N ARG A 540 -9.05 -2.48 -15.37
CA ARG A 540 -8.47 -3.21 -16.51
C ARG A 540 -9.39 -3.33 -17.72
N ALA A 541 -10.71 -3.40 -17.52
CA ALA A 541 -11.68 -3.31 -18.63
C ALA A 541 -11.66 -1.90 -19.26
N VAL A 542 -11.63 -0.85 -18.43
CA VAL A 542 -11.45 0.56 -18.83
C VAL A 542 -10.14 0.78 -19.59
N GLU A 543 -9.03 0.24 -19.09
CA GLU A 543 -7.73 0.25 -19.79
C GLU A 543 -7.81 -0.45 -21.15
N LYS A 544 -8.38 -1.67 -21.19
CA LYS A 544 -8.54 -2.47 -22.43
C LYS A 544 -9.43 -1.76 -23.45
N ARG A 545 -10.51 -1.11 -23.02
CA ARG A 545 -11.55 -0.56 -23.89
C ARG A 545 -11.25 0.87 -24.37
N TYR A 546 -10.80 1.74 -23.47
CA TYR A 546 -10.60 3.15 -23.76
C TYR A 546 -9.14 3.54 -23.93
N LEU A 547 -8.22 2.89 -23.21
CA LEU A 547 -6.78 3.17 -23.22
C LEU A 547 -6.00 2.12 -24.04
N THR A 548 -6.61 1.69 -25.15
CA THR A 548 -6.17 0.60 -26.06
C THR A 548 -4.73 0.67 -26.54
N ASP A 549 -4.19 1.88 -26.61
CA ASP A 549 -2.92 2.20 -27.22
C ASP A 549 -2.26 3.34 -26.45
N GLU A 550 -0.95 3.48 -26.66
CA GLU A 550 -0.17 4.49 -25.94
C GLU A 550 -0.61 5.92 -26.29
N GLY A 551 -1.09 6.18 -27.51
CA GLY A 551 -1.61 7.49 -27.90
C GLY A 551 -2.79 7.94 -27.03
N LYS A 552 -3.75 7.06 -26.75
CA LYS A 552 -4.90 7.34 -25.89
C LYS A 552 -4.51 7.51 -24.42
N LYS A 553 -3.60 6.67 -23.89
CA LYS A 553 -3.04 6.85 -22.53
C LYS A 553 -2.38 8.20 -22.39
N GLN A 554 -1.48 8.52 -23.32
CA GLN A 554 -0.74 9.78 -23.36
C GLN A 554 -1.67 11.00 -23.48
N ALA A 555 -2.84 10.87 -24.12
CA ALA A 555 -3.87 11.92 -24.14
C ALA A 555 -4.58 12.09 -22.78
N ALA A 556 -4.95 10.99 -22.11
CA ALA A 556 -5.58 11.05 -20.78
C ALA A 556 -4.63 11.64 -19.72
N HIS A 557 -3.38 11.15 -19.66
CA HIS A 557 -2.36 11.68 -18.75
C HIS A 557 -2.01 13.14 -19.04
N ARG A 558 -2.01 13.58 -20.31
CA ARG A 558 -1.79 15.00 -20.66
C ARG A 558 -2.92 15.91 -20.21
N ARG A 559 -4.20 15.49 -20.36
CA ARG A 559 -5.36 16.25 -19.85
C ARG A 559 -5.31 16.42 -18.33
N LEU A 560 -4.85 15.41 -17.60
CA LEU A 560 -4.60 15.51 -16.16
C LEU A 560 -3.40 16.42 -15.83
N ALA A 561 -2.30 16.33 -16.58
CA ALA A 561 -1.14 17.22 -16.40
C ALA A 561 -1.52 18.70 -16.61
N GLU A 562 -2.22 19.02 -17.71
CA GLU A 562 -2.69 20.38 -18.02
C GLU A 562 -3.66 20.91 -16.95
N TYR A 563 -4.57 20.07 -16.44
CA TYR A 563 -5.47 20.45 -15.33
C TYR A 563 -4.71 20.78 -14.03
N PHE A 564 -3.84 19.87 -13.56
CA PHE A 564 -3.12 20.12 -12.31
C PHE A 564 -2.05 21.22 -12.45
N GLU A 565 -1.46 21.44 -13.62
CA GLU A 565 -0.55 22.57 -13.90
C GLU A 565 -1.30 23.92 -13.78
N ASN A 566 -2.51 24.02 -14.33
CA ASN A 566 -3.38 25.19 -14.15
C ASN A 566 -3.81 25.37 -12.69
N SER A 567 -4.22 24.29 -12.02
CA SER A 567 -4.69 24.34 -10.61
C SER A 567 -3.57 24.77 -9.64
N VAL A 568 -2.34 24.28 -9.85
CA VAL A 568 -1.15 24.71 -9.09
C VAL A 568 -0.78 26.16 -9.42
N SER A 569 -0.87 26.56 -10.68
CA SER A 569 -0.59 27.94 -11.10
C SER A 569 -1.59 28.93 -10.49
N ALA A 570 -2.87 28.59 -10.45
CA ALA A 570 -3.92 29.39 -9.81
C ALA A 570 -3.66 29.55 -8.31
N ALA A 571 -3.40 28.45 -7.60
CA ALA A 571 -3.06 28.48 -6.17
C ALA A 571 -1.84 29.39 -5.89
N MET A 572 -0.79 29.29 -6.71
CA MET A 572 0.41 30.15 -6.59
C MET A 572 0.12 31.64 -6.87
N VAL A 573 -0.80 31.97 -7.79
CA VAL A 573 -1.21 33.35 -8.09
C VAL A 573 -2.09 33.94 -6.98
N GLU A 574 -2.93 33.12 -6.34
CA GLU A 574 -3.79 33.53 -5.22
C GLU A 574 -3.05 33.57 -3.87
N GLY A 575 -1.81 33.09 -3.81
CA GLY A 575 -1.03 32.98 -2.57
C GLY A 575 -1.44 31.81 -1.68
N ALA A 576 -2.17 30.83 -2.22
CA ALA A 576 -2.57 29.61 -1.54
C ALA A 576 -1.43 28.57 -1.52
N ILE A 577 -1.42 27.72 -0.49
CA ILE A 577 -0.42 26.67 -0.33
C ILE A 577 -0.68 25.55 -1.36
N VAL A 578 0.32 25.26 -2.19
CA VAL A 578 0.28 24.13 -3.13
C VAL A 578 0.20 22.82 -2.36
N SER A 579 -0.84 22.02 -2.61
CA SER A 579 -1.01 20.73 -1.91
C SER A 579 -0.09 19.64 -2.45
N SER A 580 0.36 18.74 -1.56
CA SER A 580 1.11 17.52 -1.91
C SER A 580 0.37 16.66 -2.95
N ARG A 581 -0.97 16.61 -2.88
CA ARG A 581 -1.80 15.92 -3.88
C ARG A 581 -1.60 16.52 -5.28
N MET A 582 -1.81 17.82 -5.43
CA MET A 582 -1.74 18.48 -6.75
C MET A 582 -0.33 18.40 -7.35
N ALA A 583 0.70 18.62 -6.53
CA ALA A 583 2.09 18.47 -6.94
C ALA A 583 2.46 17.01 -7.28
N GLY A 584 1.90 16.04 -6.53
CA GLY A 584 2.17 14.61 -6.66
C GLY A 584 1.44 13.94 -7.82
N GLU A 585 0.29 14.48 -8.22
CA GLU A 585 -0.32 14.19 -9.53
C GLU A 585 0.51 14.84 -10.63
N LEU A 586 0.67 16.18 -10.65
CA LEU A 586 1.34 16.89 -11.75
C LEU A 586 2.70 16.28 -12.12
N THR A 587 3.55 16.01 -11.14
CA THR A 587 4.87 15.38 -11.40
C THR A 587 4.77 13.93 -11.87
N TYR A 588 3.79 13.15 -11.39
CA TYR A 588 3.52 11.81 -11.92
C TYR A 588 3.01 11.86 -13.36
N GLN A 589 2.03 12.71 -13.66
CA GLN A 589 1.45 12.84 -15.00
C GLN A 589 2.51 13.28 -16.01
N LEU A 590 3.32 14.29 -15.69
CA LEU A 590 4.45 14.76 -16.52
C LEU A 590 5.52 13.67 -16.74
N ASN A 591 5.79 12.83 -15.74
CA ASN A 591 6.71 11.70 -15.86
C ASN A 591 6.14 10.59 -16.78
N VAL A 592 4.86 10.24 -16.63
CA VAL A 592 4.20 9.20 -17.47
C VAL A 592 4.10 9.65 -18.94
N ILE A 593 3.90 10.94 -19.21
CA ILE A 593 3.92 11.45 -20.60
C ILE A 593 5.33 11.70 -21.17
N GLY A 594 6.39 11.46 -20.38
CA GLY A 594 7.77 11.61 -20.82
C GLY A 594 8.19 13.06 -21.12
N GLU A 595 7.45 14.07 -20.67
CA GLU A 595 7.75 15.48 -20.91
C GLU A 595 8.78 16.01 -19.88
N THR A 596 9.98 15.40 -19.93
CA THR A 596 11.06 15.55 -18.92
C THR A 596 11.42 16.99 -18.59
N ASN A 597 11.41 17.89 -19.56
CA ASN A 597 11.80 19.28 -19.34
C ASN A 597 10.77 20.00 -18.44
N ARG A 598 9.46 19.81 -18.69
CA ARG A 598 8.38 20.32 -17.82
C ARG A 598 8.43 19.66 -16.45
N LEU A 599 8.75 18.37 -16.37
CA LEU A 599 8.94 17.67 -15.09
C LEU A 599 10.06 18.31 -14.25
N TYR A 600 11.23 18.55 -14.83
CA TYR A 600 12.36 19.16 -14.11
C TYR A 600 12.11 20.63 -13.75
N GLU A 601 11.42 21.41 -14.59
CA GLU A 601 10.98 22.78 -14.27
C GLU A 601 9.93 22.80 -13.14
N THR A 602 9.01 21.84 -13.15
CA THR A 602 8.01 21.63 -12.09
C THR A 602 8.69 21.26 -10.76
N LEU A 603 9.62 20.30 -10.78
CA LEU A 603 10.37 19.87 -9.59
C LEU A 603 11.30 20.97 -9.05
N ALA A 604 11.74 21.90 -9.89
CA ALA A 604 12.55 23.06 -9.51
C ALA A 604 11.72 24.27 -9.03
N THR A 605 10.41 24.26 -9.26
CA THR A 605 9.50 25.32 -8.81
C THR A 605 9.29 25.18 -7.31
N ILE A 606 9.86 26.10 -6.52
CA ILE A 606 10.10 25.85 -5.09
C ILE A 606 8.82 25.53 -4.29
N PRO A 607 7.65 26.21 -4.45
CA PRO A 607 6.42 25.79 -3.76
C PRO A 607 6.00 24.33 -4.03
N ILE A 608 6.19 23.84 -5.26
CA ILE A 608 5.89 22.45 -5.66
C ILE A 608 6.92 21.50 -5.03
N PHE A 609 8.20 21.86 -5.03
CA PHE A 609 9.25 21.12 -4.33
C PHE A 609 8.98 21.00 -2.82
N LEU A 610 8.59 22.10 -2.16
CA LEU A 610 8.27 22.10 -0.74
C LEU A 610 7.09 21.16 -0.44
N ALA A 611 6.01 21.22 -1.23
CA ALA A 611 4.85 20.35 -1.09
C ALA A 611 5.22 18.85 -1.18
N LEU A 612 6.10 18.49 -2.12
CA LEU A 612 6.55 17.10 -2.32
C LEU A 612 7.59 16.62 -1.31
N TYR A 613 8.53 17.49 -0.94
CA TYR A 613 9.67 17.11 -0.11
C TYR A 613 9.34 17.13 1.40
N ALA A 614 8.28 17.83 1.81
CA ALA A 614 7.75 17.77 3.17
C ALA A 614 6.91 16.51 3.43
N ASP A 615 6.00 16.15 2.51
CA ASP A 615 4.97 15.12 2.72
C ASP A 615 5.32 13.76 2.09
N GLN A 616 6.29 13.05 2.70
CA GLN A 616 6.80 11.69 2.39
C GLN A 616 7.31 11.40 0.95
N ARG A 617 6.80 12.09 -0.08
CA ARG A 617 7.14 11.99 -1.51
C ARG A 617 8.53 12.53 -1.88
N ARG A 618 9.39 12.82 -0.90
CA ARG A 618 10.82 13.15 -1.11
C ARG A 618 11.54 12.11 -1.97
N TYR A 619 11.08 10.86 -1.94
CA TYR A 619 11.62 9.77 -2.74
C TYR A 619 11.13 9.76 -4.19
N ASP A 620 9.89 10.21 -4.47
CA ASP A 620 9.46 10.51 -5.84
C ASP A 620 10.42 11.53 -6.47
N VAL A 621 10.69 12.62 -5.73
CA VAL A 621 11.60 13.71 -6.16
C VAL A 621 13.03 13.18 -6.42
N LEU A 622 13.57 12.35 -5.52
CA LEU A 622 14.86 11.69 -5.72
C LEU A 622 14.84 10.74 -6.93
N GLY A 623 13.74 10.01 -7.13
CA GLY A 623 13.52 9.08 -8.24
C GLY A 623 13.51 9.80 -9.59
N TYR A 624 12.75 10.88 -9.74
CA TYR A 624 12.73 11.69 -10.96
C TYR A 624 14.11 12.29 -11.27
N TRP A 625 14.80 12.89 -10.29
CA TRP A 625 16.18 13.36 -10.48
C TRP A 625 17.19 12.22 -10.67
N SER A 626 16.84 10.96 -10.37
CA SER A 626 17.73 9.83 -10.60
C SER A 626 17.82 9.44 -12.08
N GLY A 627 16.75 9.62 -12.86
CA GLY A 627 16.67 9.35 -14.29
C GLY A 627 17.24 10.44 -15.20
N LEU A 628 17.64 11.59 -14.66
CA LEU A 628 18.28 12.68 -15.40
C LEU A 628 19.68 12.26 -15.89
N ALA A 629 19.90 12.33 -17.21
CA ALA A 629 21.11 11.86 -17.88
C ALA A 629 22.39 12.64 -17.50
N ASP A 630 22.30 13.95 -17.30
CA ASP A 630 23.36 14.73 -16.65
C ASP A 630 22.85 15.38 -15.35
N LYS A 631 23.21 14.75 -14.23
CA LYS A 631 22.88 15.23 -12.88
C LYS A 631 23.58 16.54 -12.51
N SER A 632 24.45 17.10 -13.35
CA SER A 632 24.96 18.47 -13.19
C SER A 632 23.85 19.52 -13.33
N GLU A 633 22.84 19.27 -14.18
CA GLU A 633 21.76 20.24 -14.44
C GLU A 633 20.84 20.46 -13.24
N VAL A 634 20.81 19.55 -12.26
CA VAL A 634 20.04 19.73 -11.01
C VAL A 634 20.42 21.04 -10.31
N ASP A 635 21.70 21.44 -10.36
CA ASP A 635 22.15 22.72 -9.80
C ASP A 635 21.60 23.91 -10.58
N ARG A 636 21.55 23.79 -11.91
CA ARG A 636 21.02 24.84 -12.78
C ARG A 636 19.54 25.04 -12.47
N TYR A 637 18.77 23.95 -12.46
CA TYR A 637 17.35 23.93 -12.15
C TYR A 637 17.04 24.55 -10.78
N TYR A 638 17.64 24.08 -9.68
CA TYR A 638 17.34 24.65 -8.36
C TYR A 638 17.93 26.05 -8.13
N ARG A 639 19.08 26.41 -8.72
CA ARG A 639 19.59 27.79 -8.66
C ARG A 639 18.67 28.75 -9.42
N GLU A 640 18.14 28.35 -10.58
CA GLU A 640 17.12 29.13 -11.29
C GLU A 640 15.81 29.21 -10.47
N GLY A 641 15.34 28.10 -9.91
CA GLY A 641 14.14 28.06 -9.07
C GLY A 641 14.22 28.98 -7.84
N LEU A 642 15.32 28.90 -7.07
CA LEU A 642 15.60 29.74 -5.91
C LEU A 642 15.79 31.23 -6.26
N ASN A 643 16.18 31.55 -7.49
CA ASN A 643 16.27 32.93 -8.00
C ASN A 643 14.92 33.48 -8.46
N ARG A 644 14.04 32.63 -9.02
CA ARG A 644 12.68 32.99 -9.44
C ARG A 644 11.70 33.05 -8.26
N TRP A 645 11.96 32.31 -7.19
CA TRP A 645 11.14 32.28 -5.98
C TRP A 645 11.34 33.57 -5.18
N ASP A 646 10.36 34.47 -5.24
CA ASP A 646 10.32 35.67 -4.42
C ASP A 646 9.32 35.47 -3.27
N VAL A 647 9.78 35.69 -2.04
CA VAL A 647 9.03 35.44 -0.80
C VAL A 647 9.41 36.52 0.20
N ALA A 648 8.40 37.16 0.79
CA ALA A 648 8.58 38.26 1.72
C ALA A 648 9.13 37.81 3.10
N ASP A 649 8.88 36.56 3.50
CA ASP A 649 9.48 35.97 4.69
C ASP A 649 10.87 35.38 4.39
N GLY A 650 11.88 35.92 5.07
CA GLY A 650 13.24 35.39 5.04
C GLY A 650 13.36 34.00 5.67
N ALA A 651 12.52 33.67 6.67
CA ALA A 651 12.58 32.38 7.35
C ALA A 651 12.02 31.23 6.48
N GLU A 652 10.90 31.44 5.78
CA GLU A 652 10.41 30.52 4.75
C GLU A 652 11.47 30.31 3.65
N ARG A 653 12.03 31.41 3.09
CA ARG A 653 13.06 31.34 2.04
C ARG A 653 14.28 30.52 2.50
N SER A 654 14.71 30.77 3.73
CA SER A 654 15.80 30.08 4.42
C SER A 654 15.54 28.59 4.63
N ALA A 655 14.32 28.23 5.07
CA ALA A 655 13.91 26.84 5.22
C ALA A 655 13.91 26.10 3.87
N GLY A 656 13.38 26.73 2.81
CA GLY A 656 13.36 26.15 1.48
C GLY A 656 14.75 25.92 0.88
N ILE A 657 15.66 26.89 1.01
CA ILE A 657 17.09 26.70 0.68
C ILE A 657 17.68 25.52 1.47
N GLY A 658 17.33 25.38 2.76
CA GLY A 658 17.73 24.26 3.60
C GLY A 658 17.28 22.88 3.06
N LEU A 659 16.07 22.78 2.51
CA LEU A 659 15.56 21.55 1.89
C LEU A 659 16.21 21.28 0.52
N VAL A 660 16.45 22.31 -0.30
CA VAL A 660 17.21 22.17 -1.57
C VAL A 660 18.62 21.66 -1.29
N ILE A 661 19.30 22.18 -0.26
CA ILE A 661 20.62 21.68 0.17
C ILE A 661 20.55 20.21 0.59
N ASN A 662 19.47 19.76 1.26
CA ASN A 662 19.29 18.35 1.62
C ASN A 662 19.11 17.44 0.40
N LEU A 663 18.35 17.88 -0.60
CA LEU A 663 18.20 17.16 -1.87
C LEU A 663 19.55 17.06 -2.62
N LEU A 664 20.27 18.17 -2.76
CA LEU A 664 21.59 18.20 -3.40
C LEU A 664 22.61 17.32 -2.65
N GLN A 665 22.54 17.29 -1.31
CA GLN A 665 23.33 16.38 -0.47
C GLN A 665 23.01 14.90 -0.77
N GLN A 666 21.73 14.54 -0.90
CA GLN A 666 21.29 13.17 -1.21
C GLN A 666 21.65 12.74 -2.65
N LEU A 667 21.65 13.69 -3.59
CA LEU A 667 22.06 13.48 -4.99
C LEU A 667 23.60 13.57 -5.18
N GLY A 668 24.39 13.66 -4.10
CA GLY A 668 25.85 13.69 -4.16
C GLY A 668 26.45 14.97 -4.75
N ARG A 669 25.66 16.06 -4.85
CA ARG A 669 26.06 17.34 -5.43
C ARG A 669 26.75 18.25 -4.39
N TRP A 670 27.78 17.71 -3.75
CA TRP A 670 28.44 18.27 -2.56
C TRP A 670 28.91 19.73 -2.72
N SER A 671 29.51 20.07 -3.86
CA SER A 671 30.03 21.42 -4.14
C SER A 671 28.92 22.48 -4.08
N SER A 672 27.76 22.15 -4.61
CA SER A 672 26.62 23.05 -4.81
C SER A 672 25.75 23.13 -3.55
N ALA A 673 25.64 22.01 -2.82
CA ALA A 673 25.16 22.02 -1.44
C ALA A 673 26.03 22.91 -0.53
N ILE A 674 27.36 22.91 -0.69
CA ILE A 674 28.28 23.79 0.04
C ILE A 674 28.16 25.25 -0.43
N GLU A 675 28.00 25.50 -1.74
CA GLU A 675 27.78 26.84 -2.30
C GLU A 675 26.53 27.50 -1.69
N HIS A 676 25.36 26.88 -1.83
CA HIS A 676 24.11 27.41 -1.26
C HIS A 676 24.15 27.50 0.27
N SER A 677 24.87 26.60 0.96
CA SER A 677 25.07 26.73 2.42
C SER A 677 25.94 27.93 2.81
N ARG A 678 26.90 28.34 1.95
CA ARG A 678 27.71 29.55 2.14
C ARG A 678 26.94 30.83 1.80
N GLU A 679 26.10 30.80 0.77
CA GLU A 679 25.20 31.91 0.40
C GLU A 679 24.17 32.18 1.51
N ARG A 680 23.59 31.10 2.08
CA ARG A 680 22.72 31.18 3.24
C ARG A 680 23.46 31.73 4.47
N LEU A 681 24.66 31.21 4.76
CA LEU A 681 25.50 31.70 5.86
C LEU A 681 25.84 33.19 5.72
N SER A 682 26.23 33.67 4.52
CA SER A 682 26.57 35.08 4.32
C SER A 682 25.35 35.99 4.37
N SER A 683 24.17 35.53 3.93
CA SER A 683 22.90 36.23 4.13
C SER A 683 22.53 36.35 5.60
N ALA A 684 22.63 35.25 6.36
CA ALA A 684 22.33 35.22 7.79
C ALA A 684 23.22 36.20 8.58
N VAL A 685 24.54 36.16 8.36
CA VAL A 685 25.49 37.08 8.99
C VAL A 685 25.22 38.54 8.57
N ALA A 686 24.83 38.80 7.32
CA ALA A 686 24.47 40.14 6.86
C ALA A 686 23.11 40.65 7.40
N ARG A 687 22.34 39.80 8.09
CA ARG A 687 21.07 40.11 8.76
C ARG A 687 21.15 40.04 10.29
N ASP A 688 22.34 39.80 10.84
CA ASP A 688 22.57 39.48 12.27
C ASP A 688 21.72 38.27 12.78
N ASP A 689 21.35 37.36 11.88
CA ASP A 689 20.50 36.20 12.17
C ASP A 689 21.33 35.05 12.76
N THR A 690 21.50 35.06 14.08
CA THR A 690 22.29 34.06 14.82
C THR A 690 21.73 32.64 14.70
N SER A 691 20.41 32.50 14.50
CA SER A 691 19.74 31.20 14.35
C SER A 691 20.11 30.56 13.00
N GLU A 692 19.97 31.32 11.92
CA GLU A 692 20.34 30.86 10.60
C GLU A 692 21.86 30.75 10.39
N GLU A 693 22.67 31.61 11.03
CA GLU A 693 24.13 31.44 11.06
C GLU A 693 24.46 30.05 11.65
N THR A 694 23.89 29.74 12.82
CA THR A 694 24.11 28.47 13.53
C THR A 694 23.69 27.28 12.66
N ALA A 695 22.48 27.30 12.09
CA ALA A 695 21.98 26.22 11.24
C ALA A 695 22.80 26.04 9.94
N SER A 696 23.26 27.14 9.34
CA SER A 696 24.08 27.12 8.12
C SER A 696 25.48 26.59 8.38
N ARG A 697 26.09 26.96 9.52
CA ARG A 697 27.37 26.40 9.97
C ARG A 697 27.28 24.91 10.33
N GLN A 698 26.21 24.47 11.01
CA GLN A 698 25.94 23.04 11.24
C GLN A 698 25.89 22.26 9.93
N LYS A 699 25.20 22.80 8.92
CA LYS A 699 25.08 22.19 7.59
C LYS A 699 26.43 22.16 6.84
N LEU A 700 27.19 23.25 6.84
CA LEU A 700 28.55 23.28 6.27
C LEU A 700 29.48 22.28 6.96
N GLY A 701 29.43 22.21 8.29
CA GLY A 701 30.14 21.23 9.09
C GLY A 701 29.88 19.79 8.65
N ALA A 702 28.61 19.41 8.53
CA ALA A 702 28.21 18.09 8.05
C ALA A 702 28.68 17.83 6.60
N LEU A 703 28.58 18.83 5.70
CA LEU A 703 28.99 18.70 4.30
C LEU A 703 30.51 18.54 4.14
N TYR A 704 31.32 19.32 4.87
CA TYR A 704 32.77 19.14 4.90
C TYR A 704 33.15 17.79 5.51
N GLY A 705 32.45 17.34 6.55
CA GLY A 705 32.65 16.02 7.16
C GLY A 705 32.39 14.87 6.19
N LEU A 706 31.32 14.94 5.41
CA LEU A 706 31.00 13.95 4.36
C LEU A 706 32.01 13.98 3.19
N ARG A 707 32.65 15.12 2.93
CA ARG A 707 33.71 15.28 1.91
C ARG A 707 35.11 14.88 2.41
N GLY A 708 35.28 14.57 3.69
CA GLY A 708 36.59 14.27 4.29
C GLY A 708 37.42 15.51 4.68
N GLU A 709 36.85 16.72 4.59
CA GLU A 709 37.51 17.97 4.99
C GLU A 709 37.37 18.20 6.52
N TYR A 710 37.70 17.19 7.32
CA TYR A 710 37.36 17.10 8.75
C TYR A 710 37.80 18.31 9.60
N SER A 711 38.94 18.94 9.28
CA SER A 711 39.39 20.15 10.00
C SER A 711 38.40 21.32 9.83
N LYS A 712 37.90 21.56 8.61
CA LYS A 712 36.90 22.61 8.34
C LYS A 712 35.53 22.22 8.88
N ALA A 713 35.23 20.92 8.90
CA ALA A 713 34.03 20.40 9.53
C ALA A 713 34.00 20.76 11.02
N LEU A 714 35.08 20.48 11.76
CA LEU A 714 35.21 20.83 13.18
C LEU A 714 35.25 22.35 13.42
N GLU A 715 35.86 23.14 12.54
CA GLU A 715 35.88 24.61 12.63
C GLU A 715 34.46 25.22 12.60
N GLU A 716 33.66 24.88 11.59
CA GLU A 716 32.28 25.36 11.46
C GLU A 716 31.38 24.83 12.59
N LEU A 717 31.54 23.56 12.98
CA LEU A 717 30.76 22.95 14.06
C LEU A 717 31.11 23.53 15.44
N ALA A 718 32.39 23.84 15.70
CA ALA A 718 32.80 24.50 16.93
C ALA A 718 32.23 25.93 17.01
N ARG A 719 32.19 26.65 15.88
CA ARG A 719 31.55 27.98 15.83
C ARG A 719 30.04 27.89 16.02
N ALA A 720 29.36 26.91 15.42
CA ALA A 720 27.93 26.68 15.66
C ALA A 720 27.62 26.28 17.10
N LEU A 721 28.43 25.39 17.70
CA LEU A 721 28.32 24.99 19.11
C LEU A 721 28.49 26.20 20.04
N TYR A 722 29.45 27.07 19.76
CA TYR A 722 29.66 28.31 20.50
C TYR A 722 28.41 29.21 20.45
N LEU A 723 27.86 29.48 19.25
CA LEU A 723 26.68 30.34 19.08
C LEU A 723 25.42 29.72 19.75
N SER A 724 25.24 28.40 19.65
CA SER A 724 24.16 27.68 20.34
C SER A 724 24.30 27.79 21.87
N THR A 725 25.54 27.78 22.38
CA THR A 725 25.82 27.89 23.82
C THR A 725 25.62 29.31 24.34
N GLU A 726 26.04 30.34 23.58
CA GLU A 726 25.88 31.76 23.95
C GLU A 726 24.41 32.20 23.91
N SER A 727 23.63 31.71 22.94
CA SER A 727 22.18 31.95 22.85
C SER A 727 21.32 31.11 23.81
N GLY A 728 21.90 30.08 24.44
CA GLY A 728 21.19 29.14 25.31
C GLY A 728 20.36 28.09 24.57
N ASP A 729 20.47 27.97 23.24
CA ASP A 729 19.81 26.95 22.45
C ASP A 729 20.40 25.55 22.70
N ARG A 730 19.78 24.83 23.64
CA ARG A 730 20.13 23.44 23.94
C ARG A 730 19.90 22.49 22.76
N HIS A 731 18.97 22.78 21.86
CA HIS A 731 18.69 21.94 20.70
C HIS A 731 19.81 22.06 19.66
N GLY A 732 20.22 23.28 19.34
CA GLY A 732 21.42 23.58 18.54
C GLY A 732 22.71 23.00 19.12
N VAL A 733 22.90 23.08 20.45
CA VAL A 733 24.02 22.39 21.13
C VAL A 733 24.00 20.88 20.87
N ALA A 734 22.84 20.24 20.98
CA ALA A 734 22.71 18.80 20.72
C ALA A 734 22.99 18.43 19.25
N ILE A 735 22.50 19.22 18.28
CA ILE A 735 22.78 19.00 16.85
C ILE A 735 24.27 19.18 16.54
N ALA A 736 24.90 20.23 17.08
CA ALA A 736 26.32 20.49 16.90
C ALA A 736 27.17 19.34 17.50
N GLN A 737 26.90 18.92 18.73
CA GLN A 737 27.57 17.78 19.38
C GLN A 737 27.38 16.47 18.61
N GLY A 738 26.16 16.18 18.14
CA GLY A 738 25.89 15.00 17.31
C GLY A 738 26.67 15.00 15.99
N SER A 739 26.83 16.18 15.39
CA SER A 739 27.62 16.36 14.17
C SER A 739 29.12 16.24 14.42
N ILE A 740 29.62 16.79 15.52
CA ILE A 740 31.02 16.67 15.97
C ILE A 740 31.37 15.21 16.23
N GLY A 741 30.52 14.47 16.95
CA GLY A 741 30.73 13.05 17.22
C GLY A 741 30.76 12.20 15.94
N ASN A 742 29.95 12.55 14.93
CA ASN A 742 30.03 11.92 13.61
C ASN A 742 31.33 12.23 12.86
N VAL A 743 31.89 13.44 12.98
CA VAL A 743 33.21 13.77 12.40
C VAL A 743 34.32 13.02 13.12
N TYR A 744 34.33 12.99 14.46
CA TYR A 744 35.31 12.18 15.22
C TYR A 744 35.24 10.69 14.89
N THR A 745 34.04 10.14 14.69
CA THR A 745 33.84 8.76 14.20
C THR A 745 34.51 8.51 12.84
N LYS A 746 34.59 9.54 11.97
CA LYS A 746 35.27 9.46 10.66
C LYS A 746 36.78 9.73 10.74
N CYS A 747 37.25 10.43 11.77
CA CYS A 747 38.68 10.56 12.09
C CYS A 747 39.27 9.31 12.76
N GLY A 748 38.44 8.44 13.35
CA GLY A 748 38.88 7.31 14.17
C GLY A 748 38.97 7.60 15.67
N GLU A 749 38.59 8.82 16.09
CA GLU A 749 38.65 9.31 17.48
C GLU A 749 37.43 8.85 18.28
N TYR A 750 37.31 7.54 18.48
CA TYR A 750 36.07 6.91 18.96
C TYR A 750 35.65 7.33 20.38
N GLU A 751 36.58 7.58 21.28
CA GLU A 751 36.33 8.10 22.63
C GLU A 751 35.69 9.50 22.57
N GLN A 752 36.26 10.41 21.77
CA GLN A 752 35.76 11.77 21.57
C GLN A 752 34.38 11.74 20.87
N ALA A 753 34.18 10.81 19.94
CA ALA A 753 32.89 10.57 19.32
C ALA A 753 31.82 10.15 20.34
N LEU A 754 32.13 9.19 21.22
CA LEU A 754 31.19 8.74 22.26
C LEU A 754 30.90 9.81 23.32
N GLU A 755 31.87 10.67 23.65
CA GLU A 755 31.63 11.82 24.53
C GLU A 755 30.64 12.81 23.90
N SER A 756 30.90 13.26 22.67
CA SER A 756 30.02 14.20 21.95
C SER A 756 28.61 13.63 21.74
N LEU A 757 28.50 12.35 21.34
CA LEU A 757 27.22 11.67 21.18
C LEU A 757 26.50 11.45 22.52
N GLY A 758 27.24 11.22 23.61
CA GLY A 758 26.70 11.15 24.97
C GLY A 758 26.16 12.49 25.48
N VAL A 759 26.70 13.61 25.01
CA VAL A 759 26.12 14.95 25.24
C VAL A 759 24.85 15.15 24.40
N GLN A 760 24.86 14.78 23.11
CA GLN A 760 23.64 14.81 22.27
C GLN A 760 22.50 13.98 22.90
N LEU A 761 22.79 12.74 23.31
CA LEU A 761 21.83 11.81 23.89
C LEU A 761 21.15 12.42 25.11
N ARG A 762 21.94 12.85 26.09
CA ARG A 762 21.45 13.40 27.36
C ARG A 762 20.59 14.64 27.16
N ILE A 763 21.00 15.56 26.29
CA ILE A 763 20.19 16.75 25.98
C ILE A 763 18.90 16.35 25.24
N GLY A 764 18.96 15.34 24.35
CA GLY A 764 17.77 14.78 23.69
C GLY A 764 16.77 14.17 24.67
N GLU A 765 17.25 13.52 25.73
CA GLU A 765 16.43 12.97 26.82
C GLU A 765 15.85 14.08 27.71
N GLU A 766 16.68 15.04 28.15
CA GLU A 766 16.26 16.20 28.96
C GLU A 766 15.21 17.08 28.26
N LEU A 767 15.24 17.17 26.93
CA LEU A 767 14.27 17.90 26.11
C LEU A 767 13.09 17.03 25.63
N GLY A 768 13.05 15.73 25.96
CA GLY A 768 12.05 14.77 25.46
C GLY A 768 12.09 14.53 23.94
N HIS A 769 13.11 15.04 23.24
CA HIS A 769 13.19 15.08 21.78
C HIS A 769 13.64 13.73 21.21
N ARG A 770 12.72 12.74 21.21
CA ARG A 770 12.91 11.34 20.79
C ARG A 770 13.76 11.17 19.52
N LYS A 771 13.53 12.00 18.50
CA LYS A 771 14.28 11.94 17.22
C LYS A 771 15.79 12.23 17.35
N SER A 772 16.21 13.02 18.35
CA SER A 772 17.64 13.23 18.64
C SER A 772 18.23 12.06 19.42
N VAL A 773 17.46 11.49 20.37
CA VAL A 773 17.84 10.25 21.08
C VAL A 773 18.08 9.11 20.09
N ALA A 774 17.16 8.88 19.14
CA ALA A 774 17.31 7.88 18.08
C ALA A 774 18.54 8.11 17.19
N ALA A 775 18.85 9.38 16.87
CA ALA A 775 20.03 9.73 16.10
C ALA A 775 21.32 9.49 16.89
N ALA A 776 21.38 9.91 18.16
CA ALA A 776 22.52 9.68 19.04
C ALA A 776 22.81 8.19 19.23
N CYS A 777 21.79 7.40 19.61
CA CYS A 777 21.92 5.95 19.76
C CYS A 777 22.31 5.27 18.42
N GLY A 778 21.75 5.72 17.29
CA GLY A 778 22.17 5.23 15.97
C GLY A 778 23.65 5.48 15.67
N ASN A 779 24.16 6.67 15.99
CA ASN A 779 25.56 7.03 15.75
C ASN A 779 26.50 6.32 16.74
N MET A 780 26.10 6.16 18.01
CA MET A 780 26.85 5.37 19.02
C MET A 780 26.92 3.90 18.60
N GLY A 781 25.83 3.34 18.08
CA GLY A 781 25.80 2.00 17.51
C GLY A 781 26.80 1.81 16.35
N ASN A 782 27.00 2.85 15.53
CA ASN A 782 28.04 2.83 14.49
C ASN A 782 29.45 2.75 15.10
N VAL A 783 29.74 3.56 16.13
CA VAL A 783 31.03 3.53 16.84
C VAL A 783 31.28 2.16 17.48
N TYR A 784 30.31 1.61 18.21
CA TYR A 784 30.41 0.27 18.80
C TYR A 784 30.58 -0.83 17.72
N THR A 785 29.93 -0.69 16.56
CA THR A 785 30.09 -1.63 15.41
C THR A 785 31.49 -1.58 14.79
N ILE A 786 32.17 -0.42 14.83
CA ILE A 786 33.56 -0.26 14.40
C ILE A 786 34.52 -0.86 15.44
N ARG A 787 34.29 -0.58 16.74
CA ARG A 787 35.05 -1.13 17.89
C ARG A 787 34.83 -2.63 18.17
N ALA A 788 33.97 -3.29 17.39
CA ALA A 788 33.49 -4.66 17.61
C ALA A 788 32.76 -4.92 18.96
N GLU A 789 32.27 -3.87 19.62
CA GLU A 789 31.43 -3.95 20.83
C GLU A 789 29.98 -4.33 20.46
N HIS A 790 29.80 -5.53 19.92
CA HIS A 790 28.59 -5.94 19.20
C HIS A 790 27.30 -5.90 20.02
N ASP A 791 27.31 -6.26 21.30
CA ASP A 791 26.10 -6.21 22.14
C ASP A 791 25.64 -4.76 22.40
N ARG A 792 26.58 -3.84 22.66
CA ARG A 792 26.28 -2.41 22.83
C ARG A 792 25.82 -1.76 21.53
N ALA A 793 26.34 -2.23 20.38
CA ALA A 793 25.83 -1.84 19.08
C ALA A 793 24.38 -2.28 18.86
N LEU A 794 24.04 -3.54 19.16
CA LEU A 794 22.66 -4.06 19.06
C LEU A 794 21.71 -3.38 20.04
N GLU A 795 22.14 -3.08 21.27
CA GLU A 795 21.37 -2.28 22.24
C GLU A 795 21.08 -0.88 21.69
N SER A 796 22.11 -0.17 21.23
CA SER A 796 21.99 1.20 20.72
C SER A 796 21.11 1.28 19.46
N TYR A 797 21.26 0.32 18.54
CA TYR A 797 20.38 0.21 17.38
C TYR A 797 18.97 -0.25 17.74
N GLY A 798 18.79 -1.08 18.78
CA GLY A 798 17.48 -1.49 19.29
C GLY A 798 16.71 -0.36 19.96
N VAL A 799 17.41 0.58 20.61
CA VAL A 799 16.82 1.85 21.08
C VAL A 799 16.43 2.74 19.89
N LYS A 800 17.30 2.91 18.89
CA LYS A 800 16.94 3.63 17.66
C LYS A 800 15.72 3.02 16.97
N LEU A 801 15.71 1.70 16.76
CA LEU A 801 14.65 0.95 16.08
C LEU A 801 13.30 1.24 16.73
N ARG A 802 13.20 1.01 18.04
CA ARG A 802 11.98 1.24 18.82
C ARG A 802 11.50 2.69 18.72
N ILE A 803 12.41 3.66 18.77
CA ILE A 803 12.02 5.08 18.64
C ILE A 803 11.56 5.41 17.21
N SER A 804 12.21 4.85 16.18
CA SER A 804 11.75 5.02 14.80
C SER A 804 10.39 4.34 14.55
N GLU A 805 10.11 3.21 15.21
CA GLU A 805 8.79 2.57 15.22
C GLU A 805 7.75 3.43 15.97
N GLU A 806 8.08 3.94 17.17
CA GLU A 806 7.25 4.87 17.95
C GLU A 806 6.89 6.15 17.19
N LEU A 807 7.77 6.63 16.30
CA LEU A 807 7.63 7.87 15.50
C LEU A 807 7.15 7.63 14.06
N GLY A 808 6.88 6.37 13.65
CA GLY A 808 6.54 6.04 12.27
C GLY A 808 7.64 6.33 11.24
N ASP A 809 8.88 6.59 11.66
CA ASP A 809 10.03 6.89 10.80
C ASP A 809 10.53 5.62 10.10
N ARG A 810 9.82 5.22 9.04
CA ARG A 810 10.10 4.01 8.26
C ARG A 810 11.53 3.95 7.74
N HIS A 811 12.10 5.07 7.31
CA HIS A 811 13.51 5.12 6.90
C HIS A 811 14.45 4.90 8.09
N GLY A 812 14.14 5.50 9.25
CA GLY A 812 14.82 5.22 10.52
C GLY A 812 14.80 3.73 10.89
N VAL A 813 13.66 3.05 10.73
CA VAL A 813 13.49 1.59 10.92
C VAL A 813 14.34 0.82 9.91
N ALA A 814 14.27 1.14 8.61
CA ALA A 814 15.04 0.49 7.56
C ALA A 814 16.56 0.57 7.81
N VAL A 815 17.05 1.75 8.20
CA VAL A 815 18.47 1.96 8.55
C VAL A 815 18.85 1.25 9.84
N ALA A 816 17.97 1.23 10.87
CA ALA A 816 18.25 0.49 12.10
C ALA A 816 18.34 -1.02 11.85
N GLN A 817 17.41 -1.60 11.09
CA GLN A 817 17.43 -3.00 10.69
C GLN A 817 18.65 -3.33 9.81
N GLY A 818 18.98 -2.49 8.82
CA GLY A 818 20.19 -2.67 7.99
C GLY A 818 21.47 -2.72 8.85
N ASN A 819 21.61 -1.77 9.77
CA ASN A 819 22.75 -1.72 10.69
C ASN A 819 22.80 -2.93 11.65
N MET A 820 21.67 -3.35 12.22
CA MET A 820 21.60 -4.57 13.05
C MET A 820 21.97 -5.82 12.24
N GLY A 821 21.53 -5.89 10.98
CA GLY A 821 21.91 -6.94 10.04
C GLY A 821 23.42 -7.03 9.83
N MET A 822 24.12 -5.88 9.75
CA MET A 822 25.58 -5.84 9.67
C MET A 822 26.25 -6.37 10.95
N VAL A 823 25.70 -6.08 12.13
CA VAL A 823 26.24 -6.60 13.40
C VAL A 823 26.00 -8.10 13.53
N TYR A 824 24.81 -8.59 13.19
CA TYR A 824 24.53 -10.03 13.13
C TYR A 824 25.46 -10.75 12.13
N ALA A 825 25.73 -10.15 10.96
CA ALA A 825 26.67 -10.70 9.98
C ALA A 825 28.11 -10.77 10.53
N LYS A 826 28.58 -9.74 11.26
CA LYS A 826 29.89 -9.79 11.95
C LYS A 826 29.95 -10.87 13.03
N ARG A 827 28.85 -11.07 13.78
CA ARG A 827 28.67 -12.14 14.78
C ARG A 827 28.47 -13.55 14.16
N GLY A 828 28.40 -13.68 12.84
CA GLY A 828 28.12 -14.97 12.18
C GLY A 828 26.67 -15.46 12.32
N GLU A 829 25.77 -14.64 12.88
CA GLU A 829 24.34 -14.92 13.05
C GLU A 829 23.58 -14.68 11.73
N TYR A 830 24.00 -15.39 10.67
CA TYR A 830 23.64 -15.06 9.30
C TYR A 830 22.14 -15.09 8.99
N ASP A 831 21.36 -15.98 9.60
CA ASP A 831 19.90 -16.02 9.37
C ASP A 831 19.20 -14.79 9.97
N ARG A 832 19.68 -14.28 11.13
CA ARG A 832 19.23 -13.00 11.70
C ARG A 832 19.67 -11.83 10.84
N ALA A 833 20.89 -11.86 10.31
CA ALA A 833 21.37 -10.85 9.37
C ALA A 833 20.48 -10.76 8.13
N LEU A 834 20.20 -11.90 7.48
CA LEU A 834 19.32 -11.97 6.30
C LEU A 834 17.87 -11.55 6.62
N ALA A 835 17.35 -11.87 7.82
CA ALA A 835 16.04 -11.41 8.26
C ALA A 835 15.98 -9.87 8.41
N SER A 836 16.94 -9.26 9.11
CA SER A 836 17.01 -7.80 9.24
C SER A 836 17.26 -7.09 7.90
N PHE A 837 18.11 -7.65 7.02
CA PHE A 837 18.27 -7.10 5.67
C PHE A 837 17.02 -7.25 4.80
N ARG A 838 16.19 -8.28 5.00
CA ARG A 838 14.90 -8.42 4.31
C ARG A 838 13.92 -7.32 4.72
N VAL A 839 13.83 -7.02 6.02
CA VAL A 839 12.98 -5.92 6.53
C VAL A 839 13.51 -4.56 6.04
N SER A 840 14.82 -4.35 6.11
CA SER A 840 15.48 -3.14 5.59
C SER A 840 15.23 -2.93 4.09
N LEU A 841 15.34 -4.01 3.30
CA LEU A 841 15.06 -4.02 1.86
C LEU A 841 13.60 -3.70 1.57
N GLN A 842 12.66 -4.46 2.14
CA GLN A 842 11.22 -4.28 1.92
C GLN A 842 10.81 -2.82 2.18
N ILE A 843 11.23 -2.24 3.31
CA ILE A 843 10.90 -0.85 3.63
C ILE A 843 11.55 0.13 2.63
N SER A 844 12.76 -0.18 2.12
CA SER A 844 13.42 0.65 1.11
C SER A 844 12.73 0.57 -0.25
N GLU A 845 12.25 -0.61 -0.66
CA GLU A 845 11.46 -0.82 -1.88
C GLU A 845 10.15 -0.04 -1.81
N GLU A 846 9.40 -0.21 -0.71
CA GLU A 846 8.14 0.52 -0.46
C GLU A 846 8.32 2.05 -0.35
N LEU A 847 9.50 2.53 0.06
CA LEU A 847 9.79 3.97 0.11
C LEU A 847 10.32 4.54 -1.22
N GLY A 848 10.64 3.72 -2.22
CA GLY A 848 11.43 4.18 -3.38
C GLY A 848 12.87 4.57 -3.04
N ASP A 849 13.40 4.12 -1.89
CA ASP A 849 14.76 4.36 -1.44
C ASP A 849 15.73 3.40 -2.16
N HIS A 850 15.94 3.63 -3.46
CA HIS A 850 16.83 2.82 -4.31
C HIS A 850 18.27 2.70 -3.74
N ASN A 851 18.73 3.70 -2.98
CA ASN A 851 20.00 3.62 -2.25
C ASN A 851 19.93 2.60 -1.11
N GLY A 852 18.84 2.59 -0.33
CA GLY A 852 18.54 1.55 0.65
C GLY A 852 18.49 0.15 0.03
N VAL A 853 17.80 0.00 -1.12
CA VAL A 853 17.72 -1.25 -1.90
C VAL A 853 19.12 -1.76 -2.29
N ALA A 854 19.94 -0.91 -2.92
CA ALA A 854 21.29 -1.27 -3.35
C ALA A 854 22.20 -1.67 -2.17
N ASN A 855 22.09 -0.97 -1.02
CA ASN A 855 22.86 -1.30 0.17
C ASN A 855 22.40 -2.61 0.84
N ALA A 856 21.10 -2.84 0.96
CA ALA A 856 20.56 -4.10 1.50
C ALA A 856 21.00 -5.30 0.62
N HIS A 857 20.96 -5.15 -0.70
CA HIS A 857 21.48 -6.15 -1.64
C HIS A 857 23.01 -6.36 -1.52
N MET A 858 23.78 -5.29 -1.31
CA MET A 858 25.23 -5.38 -1.04
C MET A 858 25.51 -6.25 0.20
N HIS A 859 24.83 -6.00 1.31
CA HIS A 859 25.09 -6.72 2.55
C HIS A 859 24.55 -8.16 2.54
N ARG A 860 23.39 -8.41 1.90
CA ARG A 860 22.90 -9.78 1.61
C ARG A 860 23.94 -10.57 0.81
N GLY A 861 24.49 -9.98 -0.26
CA GLY A 861 25.55 -10.59 -1.06
C GLY A 861 26.78 -10.98 -0.23
N GLY A 862 27.18 -10.14 0.72
CA GLY A 862 28.26 -10.42 1.67
C GLY A 862 27.96 -11.60 2.61
N VAL A 863 26.73 -11.70 3.13
CA VAL A 863 26.31 -12.83 3.97
C VAL A 863 26.29 -14.14 3.18
N PHE A 864 25.71 -14.16 1.98
CA PHE A 864 25.73 -15.33 1.11
C PHE A 864 27.17 -15.76 0.75
N PHE A 865 28.06 -14.79 0.49
CA PHE A 865 29.48 -15.05 0.26
C PHE A 865 30.16 -15.71 1.46
N TYR A 866 29.95 -15.22 2.69
CA TYR A 866 30.50 -15.84 3.90
C TYR A 866 29.94 -17.25 4.18
N ARG A 867 28.71 -17.54 3.75
CA ARG A 867 28.10 -18.89 3.80
C ARG A 867 28.58 -19.83 2.70
N GLY A 868 29.27 -19.33 1.67
CA GLY A 868 29.66 -20.11 0.48
C GLY A 868 28.53 -20.26 -0.54
N GLU A 869 27.41 -19.57 -0.36
CA GLU A 869 26.22 -19.60 -1.21
C GLU A 869 26.40 -18.67 -2.43
N TYR A 870 27.50 -18.90 -3.16
CA TYR A 870 28.02 -17.99 -4.18
C TYR A 870 27.05 -17.66 -5.33
N GLY A 871 26.04 -18.50 -5.59
CA GLY A 871 24.97 -18.18 -6.53
C GLY A 871 24.10 -16.99 -6.07
N GLN A 872 23.64 -17.03 -4.82
CA GLN A 872 22.82 -15.99 -4.21
C GLN A 872 23.64 -14.71 -3.92
N ALA A 873 24.95 -14.86 -3.73
CA ALA A 873 25.88 -13.73 -3.67
C ALA A 873 25.95 -12.98 -5.02
N LEU A 874 26.13 -13.70 -6.15
CA LEU A 874 26.14 -13.09 -7.49
C LEU A 874 24.79 -12.48 -7.87
N GLU A 875 23.68 -13.14 -7.53
CA GLU A 875 22.33 -12.59 -7.69
C GLU A 875 22.16 -11.27 -6.93
N SER A 876 22.53 -11.25 -5.64
CA SER A 876 22.40 -10.06 -4.79
C SER A 876 23.27 -8.91 -5.28
N TYR A 877 24.53 -9.17 -5.66
CA TYR A 877 25.40 -8.15 -6.25
C TYR A 877 24.99 -7.74 -7.67
N GLY A 878 24.34 -8.62 -8.44
CA GLY A 878 23.77 -8.31 -9.75
C GLY A 878 22.64 -7.29 -9.66
N VAL A 879 21.72 -7.45 -8.69
CA VAL A 879 20.68 -6.44 -8.40
C VAL A 879 21.31 -5.12 -7.95
N LYS A 880 22.31 -5.15 -7.05
CA LYS A 880 23.06 -3.94 -6.68
C LYS A 880 23.68 -3.26 -7.92
N LEU A 881 24.35 -4.02 -8.78
CA LEU A 881 24.99 -3.51 -9.99
C LEU A 881 23.98 -2.85 -10.94
N GLN A 882 22.78 -3.39 -11.04
CA GLN A 882 21.70 -2.82 -11.85
C GLN A 882 21.17 -1.51 -11.24
N VAL A 883 20.80 -1.52 -9.96
CA VAL A 883 20.28 -0.32 -9.26
C VAL A 883 21.33 0.79 -9.20
N SER A 884 22.61 0.47 -8.96
CA SER A 884 23.68 1.47 -9.02
C SER A 884 23.91 2.02 -10.43
N LYS A 885 23.63 1.27 -11.52
CA LYS A 885 23.65 1.83 -12.89
C LYS A 885 22.48 2.79 -13.12
N GLU A 886 21.28 2.41 -12.72
CA GLU A 886 20.06 3.24 -12.82
C GLU A 886 20.24 4.55 -12.03
N LEU A 887 20.84 4.48 -10.83
CA LEU A 887 21.23 5.64 -10.04
C LEU A 887 22.43 6.42 -10.59
N ASN A 888 23.11 5.94 -11.62
CA ASN A 888 24.41 6.45 -12.10
C ASN A 888 25.50 6.54 -10.99
N ASP A 889 25.37 5.69 -9.96
CA ASP A 889 26.35 5.54 -8.87
C ASP A 889 27.55 4.70 -9.36
N ARG A 890 28.47 5.38 -10.02
CA ARG A 890 29.74 4.84 -10.51
C ARG A 890 30.55 4.11 -9.41
N THR A 891 30.48 4.58 -8.17
CA THR A 891 31.16 3.95 -7.03
C THR A 891 30.48 2.64 -6.66
N GLY A 892 29.15 2.63 -6.51
CA GLY A 892 28.36 1.45 -6.22
C GLY A 892 28.48 0.36 -7.29
N VAL A 893 28.53 0.76 -8.57
CA VAL A 893 28.83 -0.09 -9.73
C VAL A 893 30.19 -0.76 -9.57
N ALA A 894 31.27 0.02 -9.40
CA ALA A 894 32.61 -0.54 -9.31
C ALA A 894 32.81 -1.43 -8.06
N LEU A 895 32.18 -1.07 -6.92
CA LEU A 895 32.13 -1.92 -5.73
C LEU A 895 31.31 -3.20 -5.94
N ALA A 896 30.23 -3.16 -6.72
CA ALA A 896 29.46 -4.36 -7.06
C ALA A 896 30.30 -5.31 -7.93
N GLN A 897 31.00 -4.77 -8.94
CA GLN A 897 31.91 -5.53 -9.80
C GLN A 897 33.06 -6.15 -8.99
N GLY A 898 33.75 -5.37 -8.14
CA GLY A 898 34.84 -5.89 -7.30
C GLY A 898 34.38 -7.05 -6.39
N ASN A 899 33.21 -6.92 -5.77
CA ASN A 899 32.62 -7.99 -4.97
C ASN A 899 32.26 -9.22 -5.83
N MET A 900 31.70 -9.04 -7.03
CA MET A 900 31.44 -10.15 -7.96
C MET A 900 32.73 -10.82 -8.43
N GLY A 901 33.81 -10.05 -8.62
CA GLY A 901 35.16 -10.57 -8.93
C GLY A 901 35.67 -11.52 -7.86
N ALA A 902 35.56 -11.13 -6.58
CA ALA A 902 35.91 -12.00 -5.46
C ALA A 902 35.04 -13.28 -5.40
N VAL A 903 33.73 -13.17 -5.68
CA VAL A 903 32.84 -14.35 -5.75
C VAL A 903 33.23 -15.29 -6.91
N TYR A 904 33.62 -14.75 -8.08
CA TYR A 904 34.10 -15.58 -9.20
C TYR A 904 35.45 -16.23 -8.90
N ALA A 905 36.38 -15.53 -8.25
CA ALA A 905 37.67 -16.09 -7.82
C ALA A 905 37.46 -17.29 -6.89
N HIS A 906 36.63 -17.15 -5.85
CA HIS A 906 36.29 -18.24 -4.93
C HIS A 906 35.47 -19.39 -5.56
N ARG A 907 34.96 -19.23 -6.79
CA ARG A 907 34.35 -20.29 -7.61
C ARG A 907 35.32 -20.97 -8.58
N GLY A 908 36.56 -20.49 -8.73
CA GLY A 908 37.50 -20.91 -9.76
C GLY A 908 37.22 -20.32 -11.15
N GLU A 909 36.33 -19.33 -11.27
CA GLU A 909 35.97 -18.66 -12.53
C GLU A 909 36.92 -17.49 -12.83
N TYR A 910 38.23 -17.78 -12.81
CA TYR A 910 39.32 -16.80 -12.81
C TYR A 910 39.28 -15.79 -13.97
N GLU A 911 38.86 -16.20 -15.17
CA GLU A 911 38.66 -15.33 -16.34
C GLU A 911 37.64 -14.20 -16.06
N ARG A 912 36.50 -14.57 -15.46
CA ARG A 912 35.42 -13.64 -15.11
C ARG A 912 35.80 -12.78 -13.91
N ALA A 913 36.57 -13.33 -12.98
CA ALA A 913 37.09 -12.59 -11.85
C ALA A 913 38.04 -11.46 -12.29
N LEU A 914 38.99 -11.77 -13.19
CA LEU A 914 39.88 -10.77 -13.80
C LEU A 914 39.12 -9.73 -14.62
N GLU A 915 38.08 -10.12 -15.38
CA GLU A 915 37.20 -9.19 -16.08
C GLU A 915 36.60 -8.15 -15.12
N GLN A 916 35.97 -8.59 -14.02
CA GLN A 916 35.36 -7.66 -13.06
C GLN A 916 36.38 -6.75 -12.34
N PHE A 917 37.55 -7.28 -11.98
CA PHE A 917 38.61 -6.45 -11.38
C PHE A 917 39.21 -5.45 -12.37
N SER A 918 39.28 -5.80 -13.66
CA SER A 918 39.81 -4.93 -14.72
C SER A 918 38.96 -3.68 -14.96
N THR A 919 37.65 -3.74 -14.69
CA THR A 919 36.78 -2.56 -14.72
C THR A 919 36.73 -1.85 -13.36
N ALA A 920 36.66 -2.58 -12.25
CA ALA A 920 36.50 -2.01 -10.93
C ALA A 920 37.73 -1.20 -10.45
N VAL A 921 38.95 -1.71 -10.63
CA VAL A 921 40.16 -1.09 -10.08
C VAL A 921 40.49 0.28 -10.72
N PRO A 922 40.50 0.44 -12.06
CA PRO A 922 40.74 1.75 -12.68
C PRO A 922 39.66 2.78 -12.31
N GLU A 923 38.41 2.34 -12.23
CA GLU A 923 37.27 3.19 -11.92
C GLU A 923 37.31 3.69 -10.45
N LEU A 924 37.57 2.79 -9.49
CA LEU A 924 37.75 3.18 -8.08
C LEU A 924 38.95 4.11 -7.86
N ARG A 925 40.01 3.97 -8.67
CA ARG A 925 41.17 4.88 -8.67
C ARG A 925 40.82 6.25 -9.24
N LEU A 926 40.07 6.31 -10.35
CA LEU A 926 39.57 7.55 -10.96
C LEU A 926 38.60 8.31 -10.04
N LEU A 927 37.75 7.59 -9.31
CA LEU A 927 36.80 8.15 -8.34
C LEU A 927 37.45 8.51 -6.98
N GLY A 928 38.74 8.19 -6.78
CA GLY A 928 39.45 8.43 -5.52
C GLY A 928 38.96 7.58 -4.33
N HIS A 929 38.19 6.52 -4.57
CA HIS A 929 37.52 5.73 -3.53
C HIS A 929 38.49 4.74 -2.85
N ARG A 930 39.41 5.28 -2.04
CA ARG A 930 40.58 4.59 -1.47
C ARG A 930 40.28 3.23 -0.84
N TYR A 931 39.25 3.14 0.01
CA TYR A 931 38.88 1.91 0.71
C TYR A 931 38.54 0.76 -0.26
N GLY A 932 37.64 1.03 -1.20
CA GLY A 932 37.23 0.04 -2.21
C GLY A 932 38.38 -0.30 -3.18
N LEU A 933 39.22 0.68 -3.53
CA LEU A 933 40.40 0.46 -4.35
C LEU A 933 41.36 -0.54 -3.68
N SER A 934 41.71 -0.31 -2.41
CA SER A 934 42.58 -1.22 -1.64
C SER A 934 41.98 -2.64 -1.52
N TYR A 935 40.68 -2.76 -1.25
CA TYR A 935 40.00 -4.06 -1.24
C TYR A 935 40.12 -4.77 -2.59
N CYS A 936 39.75 -4.11 -3.69
CA CYS A 936 39.80 -4.72 -5.03
C CYS A 936 41.22 -5.06 -5.48
N LEU A 937 42.22 -4.24 -5.12
CA LEU A 937 43.63 -4.52 -5.37
C LEU A 937 44.12 -5.75 -4.58
N LYS A 938 43.71 -5.91 -3.32
CA LYS A 938 44.05 -7.08 -2.50
C LYS A 938 43.46 -8.37 -3.10
N GLU A 939 42.18 -8.35 -3.49
CA GLU A 939 41.53 -9.54 -4.07
C GLU A 939 42.05 -9.86 -5.48
N ALA A 940 42.35 -8.85 -6.31
CA ALA A 940 42.98 -9.06 -7.61
C ALA A 940 44.40 -9.62 -7.50
N ALA A 941 45.20 -9.14 -6.54
CA ALA A 941 46.53 -9.66 -6.26
C ALA A 941 46.51 -11.11 -5.73
N ASP A 942 45.53 -11.45 -4.87
CA ASP A 942 45.35 -12.82 -4.36
C ASP A 942 45.00 -13.78 -5.49
N LEU A 943 44.05 -13.39 -6.36
CA LEU A 943 43.68 -14.12 -7.57
C LEU A 943 44.86 -14.32 -8.53
N LEU A 944 45.68 -13.29 -8.77
CA LEU A 944 46.87 -13.39 -9.63
C LEU A 944 47.91 -14.36 -9.05
N LEU A 945 48.03 -14.43 -7.72
CA LEU A 945 48.87 -15.41 -7.04
C LEU A 945 48.28 -16.84 -7.13
N GLU A 946 46.99 -17.04 -6.86
CA GLU A 946 46.32 -18.35 -6.99
C GLU A 946 46.45 -18.91 -8.42
N ILE A 947 46.31 -18.06 -9.45
CA ILE A 947 46.55 -18.43 -10.85
C ILE A 947 47.98 -18.95 -11.07
N VAL A 948 49.00 -18.35 -10.45
CA VAL A 948 50.40 -18.80 -10.56
C VAL A 948 50.66 -20.08 -9.76
N GLU A 949 50.02 -20.25 -8.60
CA GLU A 949 50.13 -21.46 -7.77
C GLU A 949 49.47 -22.68 -8.44
N GLU A 950 48.37 -22.52 -9.17
CA GLU A 950 47.62 -23.63 -9.78
C GLU A 950 47.96 -23.91 -11.27
N ALA A 951 48.23 -22.89 -12.09
CA ALA A 951 48.23 -23.05 -13.54
C ALA A 951 49.54 -23.61 -14.13
N LYS A 952 49.49 -24.88 -14.55
CA LYS A 952 50.61 -25.62 -15.19
C LYS A 952 51.03 -25.11 -16.59
N LYS A 953 50.29 -24.14 -17.15
CA LYS A 953 50.52 -23.49 -18.45
C LYS A 953 49.95 -22.08 -18.37
N ILE A 954 50.48 -21.15 -19.18
CA ILE A 954 49.95 -19.79 -19.28
C ILE A 954 48.44 -19.80 -19.60
N PRO A 955 47.58 -19.23 -18.74
CA PRO A 955 46.15 -19.10 -19.03
C PRO A 955 45.90 -18.06 -20.13
N LYS A 956 44.95 -18.34 -21.03
CA LYS A 956 44.64 -17.46 -22.17
C LYS A 956 43.98 -16.13 -21.79
N TYR A 957 43.47 -16.03 -20.56
CA TYR A 957 42.76 -14.87 -20.03
C TYR A 957 43.67 -13.90 -19.23
N LEU A 958 44.98 -14.15 -19.19
CA LEU A 958 45.93 -13.15 -18.67
C LEU A 958 46.08 -11.98 -19.67
N PRO A 959 46.48 -10.77 -19.21
CA PRO A 959 46.65 -9.62 -20.09
C PRO A 959 47.63 -9.86 -21.24
N GLU A 960 47.41 -9.20 -22.40
CA GLU A 960 48.18 -9.44 -23.63
C GLU A 960 49.70 -9.31 -23.46
N TYR A 961 50.18 -8.39 -22.61
CA TYR A 961 51.61 -8.22 -22.34
C TYR A 961 52.23 -9.40 -21.55
N VAL A 962 51.42 -10.19 -20.85
CA VAL A 962 51.83 -11.45 -20.22
C VAL A 962 51.76 -12.59 -21.23
N LEU A 963 50.74 -12.61 -22.11
CA LEU A 963 50.60 -13.58 -23.20
C LEU A 963 51.73 -13.49 -24.24
N GLY A 964 52.22 -12.28 -24.51
CA GLY A 964 53.33 -12.02 -25.43
C GLY A 964 54.74 -12.23 -24.85
N ALA A 965 54.85 -12.67 -23.59
CA ALA A 965 56.13 -12.85 -22.92
C ALA A 965 56.88 -14.13 -23.34
N GLU A 966 58.20 -14.18 -23.10
CA GLU A 966 59.00 -15.37 -23.41
C GLU A 966 58.53 -16.59 -22.59
N ALA A 967 58.52 -17.76 -23.23
CA ALA A 967 57.95 -18.98 -22.66
C ALA A 967 58.68 -19.40 -21.36
N GLY A 968 57.98 -19.23 -20.23
CA GLY A 968 58.50 -19.49 -18.88
C GLY A 968 58.72 -18.23 -18.02
N THR A 969 58.54 -17.04 -18.58
CA THR A 969 58.62 -15.76 -17.84
C THR A 969 57.27 -15.23 -17.33
N TRP A 970 56.16 -15.82 -17.80
CA TRP A 970 54.81 -15.33 -17.51
C TRP A 970 54.46 -15.39 -16.01
N GLN A 971 54.93 -16.41 -15.27
CA GLN A 971 54.74 -16.46 -13.81
C GLN A 971 55.42 -15.27 -13.12
N THR A 972 56.66 -14.92 -13.50
CA THR A 972 57.40 -13.79 -12.92
C THR A 972 56.73 -12.45 -13.21
N LEU A 973 56.14 -12.28 -14.40
CA LEU A 973 55.36 -11.08 -14.72
C LEU A 973 54.04 -11.03 -13.92
N THR A 974 53.35 -12.16 -13.79
CA THR A 974 52.08 -12.25 -13.05
C THR A 974 52.29 -12.01 -11.55
N LEU A 975 53.35 -12.57 -10.96
CA LEU A 975 53.75 -12.29 -9.57
C LEU A 975 54.13 -10.84 -9.35
N ARG A 976 54.83 -10.20 -10.30
CA ARG A 976 55.14 -8.76 -10.22
C ARG A 976 53.86 -7.91 -10.20
N MET A 977 52.89 -8.21 -11.08
CA MET A 977 51.59 -7.53 -11.08
C MET A 977 50.86 -7.69 -9.73
N ALA A 978 50.86 -8.90 -9.17
CA ALA A 978 50.28 -9.17 -7.85
C ALA A 978 51.00 -8.36 -6.76
N LYS A 979 52.33 -8.26 -6.84
CA LYS A 979 53.16 -7.51 -5.88
C LYS A 979 52.87 -6.02 -5.94
N GLU A 980 52.88 -5.42 -7.13
CA GLU A 980 52.56 -4.00 -7.35
C GLU A 980 51.15 -3.64 -6.80
N GLN A 981 50.16 -4.50 -7.04
CA GLN A 981 48.79 -4.30 -6.52
C GLN A 981 48.70 -4.48 -5.00
N ALA A 982 49.40 -5.46 -4.43
CA ALA A 982 49.43 -5.67 -2.98
C ALA A 982 50.20 -4.55 -2.25
N GLU A 983 51.28 -4.02 -2.82
CA GLU A 983 52.03 -2.87 -2.27
C GLU A 983 51.20 -1.57 -2.31
N GLU A 984 50.47 -1.31 -3.40
CA GLU A 984 49.51 -0.19 -3.47
C GLU A 984 48.40 -0.35 -2.42
N SER A 985 47.85 -1.56 -2.26
CA SER A 985 46.81 -1.84 -1.25
C SER A 985 47.31 -1.69 0.19
N VAL A 986 48.52 -2.16 0.50
CA VAL A 986 49.18 -1.99 1.81
C VAL A 986 49.42 -0.51 2.11
N THR A 987 49.89 0.26 1.12
CA THR A 987 50.10 1.71 1.24
C THR A 987 48.79 2.43 1.56
N ILE A 988 47.71 2.13 0.82
CA ILE A 988 46.39 2.71 1.06
C ILE A 988 45.82 2.29 2.42
N SER A 989 45.98 1.03 2.84
CA SER A 989 45.50 0.55 4.15
C SER A 989 46.24 1.19 5.32
N GLY A 990 47.53 1.47 5.16
CA GLY A 990 48.34 2.23 6.11
C GLY A 990 47.87 3.68 6.24
N ASP A 991 47.74 4.39 5.12
CA ASP A 991 47.22 5.77 5.07
C ASP A 991 45.82 5.91 5.68
N LEU A 992 44.94 4.92 5.46
CA LEU A 992 43.59 4.89 6.04
C LEU A 992 43.57 4.42 7.51
N SER A 993 44.71 4.02 8.08
CA SER A 993 44.83 3.47 9.44
C SER A 993 43.86 2.31 9.72
N ILE A 994 43.80 1.32 8.81
CA ILE A 994 42.92 0.15 8.93
C ILE A 994 43.78 -1.11 9.21
N PRO A 995 43.95 -1.54 10.48
CA PRO A 995 44.95 -2.56 10.83
C PRO A 995 44.70 -3.93 10.18
N ALA A 996 43.43 -4.34 10.04
CA ALA A 996 43.09 -5.64 9.44
C ALA A 996 43.48 -5.71 7.96
N MET A 997 43.06 -4.75 7.13
CA MET A 997 43.42 -4.73 5.70
C MET A 997 44.93 -4.54 5.48
N LEU A 998 45.59 -3.76 6.35
CA LEU A 998 47.05 -3.63 6.35
C LEU A 998 47.75 -4.97 6.66
N LEU A 999 47.20 -5.76 7.59
CA LEU A 999 47.72 -7.07 7.97
C LEU A 999 47.46 -8.12 6.88
N ASP A 1000 46.23 -8.21 6.35
CA ASP A 1000 45.89 -9.06 5.21
C ASP A 1000 46.79 -8.79 3.99
N GLY A 1001 47.02 -7.51 3.66
CA GLY A 1001 47.93 -7.11 2.59
C GLY A 1001 49.39 -7.51 2.84
N ARG A 1002 49.90 -7.36 4.08
CA ARG A 1002 51.26 -7.79 4.45
C ARG A 1002 51.40 -9.32 4.45
N VAL A 1003 50.36 -10.06 4.80
CA VAL A 1003 50.31 -11.53 4.66
C VAL A 1003 50.34 -11.94 3.19
N LEU A 1004 49.61 -11.24 2.32
CA LEU A 1004 49.63 -11.49 0.87
C LEU A 1004 51.01 -11.22 0.26
N LEU A 1005 51.69 -10.11 0.63
CA LEU A 1005 53.06 -9.84 0.18
C LEU A 1005 54.02 -10.96 0.59
N ALA A 1006 53.95 -11.47 1.83
CA ALA A 1006 54.80 -12.58 2.26
C ALA A 1006 54.51 -13.90 1.49
N ARG A 1007 53.26 -14.13 1.05
CA ARG A 1007 52.94 -15.25 0.14
C ARG A 1007 53.56 -15.04 -1.25
N ILE A 1008 53.49 -13.83 -1.79
CA ILE A 1008 54.09 -13.48 -3.10
C ILE A 1008 55.62 -13.66 -3.04
N ASP A 1009 56.29 -13.18 -1.99
CA ASP A 1009 57.73 -13.41 -1.75
C ASP A 1009 58.08 -14.91 -1.76
N ALA A 1010 57.26 -15.76 -1.14
CA ALA A 1010 57.47 -17.21 -1.13
C ALA A 1010 57.30 -17.85 -2.52
N ALA A 1011 56.37 -17.34 -3.34
CA ALA A 1011 56.14 -17.78 -4.71
C ALA A 1011 57.24 -17.30 -5.68
N GLU A 1012 57.84 -16.12 -5.43
CA GLU A 1012 59.07 -15.66 -6.08
C GLU A 1012 60.32 -16.46 -5.66
N GLY A 1013 60.19 -17.34 -4.65
CA GLY A 1013 61.24 -18.24 -4.15
C GLY A 1013 61.95 -17.78 -2.88
N ASN A 1014 61.63 -16.58 -2.37
CA ASN A 1014 62.26 -15.95 -1.21
C ASN A 1014 61.74 -16.51 0.14
N LYS A 1015 61.68 -17.85 0.27
CA LYS A 1015 60.98 -18.54 1.36
C LYS A 1015 61.45 -18.17 2.78
N GLU A 1016 62.75 -17.92 2.97
CA GLU A 1016 63.27 -17.51 4.28
C GLU A 1016 62.79 -16.10 4.68
N ALA A 1017 62.73 -15.17 3.72
CA ALA A 1017 62.18 -13.83 3.94
C ALA A 1017 60.67 -13.88 4.22
N ALA A 1018 59.93 -14.70 3.48
CA ALA A 1018 58.51 -14.93 3.72
C ALA A 1018 58.22 -15.51 5.11
N LEU A 1019 58.99 -16.53 5.54
CA LEU A 1019 58.88 -17.10 6.89
C LEU A 1019 59.18 -16.06 7.97
N HIS A 1020 60.27 -15.31 7.84
CA HIS A 1020 60.64 -14.25 8.79
C HIS A 1020 59.55 -13.15 8.87
N SER A 1021 59.00 -12.73 7.73
CA SER A 1021 57.90 -11.77 7.68
C SER A 1021 56.63 -12.31 8.37
N LEU A 1022 56.24 -13.55 8.11
CA LEU A 1022 55.05 -14.16 8.74
C LEU A 1022 55.21 -14.36 10.26
N VAL A 1023 56.40 -14.75 10.74
CA VAL A 1023 56.69 -14.83 12.19
C VAL A 1023 56.59 -13.45 12.83
N ARG A 1024 57.19 -12.42 12.22
CA ARG A 1024 57.08 -11.05 12.72
C ARG A 1024 55.64 -10.53 12.72
N LEU A 1025 54.84 -10.83 11.70
CA LEU A 1025 53.42 -10.47 11.66
C LEU A 1025 52.61 -11.18 12.77
N LEU A 1026 53.02 -12.38 13.17
CA LEU A 1026 52.41 -13.15 14.27
C LEU A 1026 52.77 -12.57 15.65
N GLU A 1027 53.94 -11.95 15.79
CA GLU A 1027 54.33 -11.18 16.98
C GLU A 1027 53.63 -9.80 17.02
N GLU A 1028 53.35 -9.21 15.86
CA GLU A 1028 52.66 -7.91 15.74
C GLU A 1028 51.12 -7.99 15.92
N THR A 1029 50.51 -9.18 16.04
CA THR A 1029 49.03 -9.32 16.10
C THR A 1029 48.50 -10.23 17.21
N ASN A 1030 47.49 -9.73 17.93
CA ASN A 1030 46.77 -10.46 18.98
C ASN A 1030 45.41 -11.02 18.53
N ASP A 1031 44.97 -10.76 17.29
CA ASP A 1031 43.66 -11.18 16.79
C ASP A 1031 43.62 -12.67 16.37
N ASP A 1032 42.62 -13.41 16.88
CA ASP A 1032 42.45 -14.85 16.60
C ASP A 1032 42.36 -15.16 15.09
N GLN A 1033 41.68 -14.34 14.29
CA GLN A 1033 41.52 -14.57 12.84
C GLN A 1033 42.87 -14.50 12.12
N HIS A 1034 43.61 -13.42 12.30
CA HIS A 1034 44.90 -13.26 11.63
C HIS A 1034 45.94 -14.24 12.18
N ARG A 1035 45.91 -14.58 13.48
CA ARG A 1035 46.79 -15.62 14.06
C ARG A 1035 46.50 -17.01 13.50
N ALA A 1036 45.24 -17.34 13.23
CA ALA A 1036 44.87 -18.59 12.57
C ALA A 1036 45.44 -18.67 11.15
N GLU A 1037 45.29 -17.60 10.37
CA GLU A 1037 45.78 -17.52 9.00
C GLU A 1037 47.31 -17.49 8.94
N LEU A 1038 47.98 -16.75 9.82
CA LEU A 1038 49.45 -16.72 9.92
C LEU A 1038 50.02 -18.10 10.26
N HIS A 1039 49.47 -18.80 11.27
CA HIS A 1039 49.87 -20.16 11.58
C HIS A 1039 49.61 -21.14 10.42
N TYR A 1040 48.50 -20.98 9.69
CA TYR A 1040 48.21 -21.78 8.50
C TYR A 1040 49.24 -21.52 7.38
N ARG A 1041 49.55 -20.26 7.06
CA ARG A 1041 50.54 -19.93 6.01
C ARG A 1041 51.95 -20.38 6.40
N LEU A 1042 52.35 -20.25 7.68
CA LEU A 1042 53.61 -20.80 8.18
C LEU A 1042 53.69 -22.33 8.00
N TRP A 1043 52.62 -23.07 8.31
CA TRP A 1043 52.54 -24.51 8.02
C TRP A 1043 52.57 -24.82 6.51
N LYS A 1044 51.86 -24.06 5.68
CA LYS A 1044 51.86 -24.26 4.20
C LYS A 1044 53.26 -24.03 3.60
N LEU A 1045 54.09 -23.16 4.18
CA LEU A 1045 55.49 -22.96 3.78
C LEU A 1045 56.43 -24.04 4.33
N ASN A 1046 56.20 -24.52 5.56
CA ASN A 1046 56.96 -25.58 6.20
C ASN A 1046 56.05 -26.70 6.74
N ALA A 1047 55.66 -27.63 5.86
CA ALA A 1047 54.69 -28.68 6.19
C ALA A 1047 55.16 -29.69 7.26
N ALA A 1048 56.45 -29.66 7.62
CA ALA A 1048 57.02 -30.43 8.73
C ALA A 1048 56.73 -29.80 10.11
N ASP A 1049 56.30 -28.54 10.17
CA ASP A 1049 55.91 -27.86 11.41
C ASP A 1049 54.47 -28.26 11.82
N ILE A 1050 54.40 -29.24 12.72
CA ILE A 1050 53.12 -29.76 13.23
C ILE A 1050 52.52 -28.83 14.31
N ASP A 1051 53.33 -27.99 14.97
CA ASP A 1051 52.85 -27.06 16.00
C ASP A 1051 52.04 -25.92 15.38
N HIS A 1052 52.55 -25.29 14.32
CA HIS A 1052 51.80 -24.30 13.54
C HIS A 1052 50.51 -24.89 12.94
N ARG A 1053 50.55 -26.14 12.44
CA ARG A 1053 49.33 -26.85 11.99
C ARG A 1053 48.30 -27.02 13.11
N ALA A 1054 48.74 -27.43 14.30
CA ALA A 1054 47.87 -27.65 15.46
C ALA A 1054 47.28 -26.35 16.00
N LYS A 1055 48.07 -25.27 16.04
CA LYS A 1055 47.61 -23.92 16.44
C LYS A 1055 46.60 -23.36 15.46
N ALA A 1056 46.85 -23.42 14.16
CA ALA A 1056 45.90 -23.02 13.13
C ALA A 1056 44.57 -23.79 13.24
N LEU A 1057 44.62 -25.11 13.41
CA LEU A 1057 43.42 -25.95 13.53
C LEU A 1057 42.61 -25.64 14.81
N ARG A 1058 43.29 -25.36 15.93
CA ARG A 1058 42.63 -24.94 17.18
C ARG A 1058 41.93 -23.59 17.03
N LEU A 1059 42.62 -22.60 16.47
CA LEU A 1059 42.07 -21.26 16.29
C LEU A 1059 40.91 -21.27 15.27
N TYR A 1060 41.05 -21.96 14.14
CA TYR A 1060 39.97 -22.03 13.16
C TYR A 1060 38.70 -22.73 13.68
N ARG A 1061 38.82 -23.75 14.55
CA ARG A 1061 37.65 -24.36 15.21
C ARG A 1061 36.93 -23.35 16.13
N SER A 1062 37.68 -22.67 17.00
CA SER A 1062 37.17 -21.56 17.84
C SER A 1062 36.49 -20.45 17.01
N LEU A 1063 37.11 -20.04 15.90
CA LEU A 1063 36.57 -19.05 14.97
C LEU A 1063 35.32 -19.52 14.24
N PHE A 1064 35.22 -20.80 13.88
CA PHE A 1064 34.05 -21.38 13.22
C PHE A 1064 32.87 -21.56 14.19
N GLU A 1065 33.14 -21.90 15.45
CA GLU A 1065 32.14 -21.94 16.53
C GLU A 1065 31.59 -20.55 16.85
N LYS A 1066 32.43 -19.52 16.85
CA LYS A 1066 32.02 -18.10 17.02
C LYS A 1066 31.36 -17.52 15.77
N THR A 1067 31.87 -17.84 14.58
CA THR A 1067 31.50 -17.23 13.28
C THR A 1067 31.64 -18.25 12.14
N PRO A 1068 30.58 -18.95 11.71
CA PRO A 1068 30.68 -20.13 10.84
C PRO A 1068 30.91 -19.78 9.35
N LYS A 1069 32.00 -19.08 9.02
CA LYS A 1069 32.40 -18.77 7.63
C LYS A 1069 32.81 -20.04 6.87
N HIS A 1070 32.36 -20.17 5.63
CA HIS A 1070 32.71 -21.27 4.72
C HIS A 1070 34.23 -21.44 4.53
N VAL A 1071 34.98 -20.33 4.50
CA VAL A 1071 36.45 -20.35 4.39
C VAL A 1071 37.10 -21.05 5.60
N TYR A 1072 36.61 -20.81 6.83
CA TYR A 1072 37.12 -21.52 8.01
C TYR A 1072 36.79 -23.01 7.96
N ARG A 1073 35.63 -23.40 7.41
CA ARG A 1073 35.31 -24.82 7.21
C ARG A 1073 36.31 -25.50 6.27
N ARG A 1074 36.59 -24.88 5.10
CA ARG A 1074 37.61 -25.36 4.14
C ARG A 1074 38.99 -25.49 4.79
N GLN A 1075 39.40 -24.48 5.57
CA GLN A 1075 40.65 -24.48 6.35
C GLN A 1075 40.70 -25.64 7.37
N ILE A 1076 39.65 -25.84 8.16
CA ILE A 1076 39.54 -26.93 9.14
C ILE A 1076 39.63 -28.30 8.47
N ASP A 1077 38.94 -28.49 7.35
CA ASP A 1077 38.92 -29.77 6.64
C ASP A 1077 40.29 -30.11 6.04
N GLU A 1078 40.97 -29.14 5.40
CA GLU A 1078 42.34 -29.32 4.91
C GLU A 1078 43.32 -29.61 6.07
N LEU A 1079 43.29 -28.80 7.14
CA LEU A 1079 44.13 -29.00 8.31
C LEU A 1079 43.85 -30.34 9.03
N SER A 1080 42.63 -30.88 8.94
CA SER A 1080 42.24 -32.16 9.53
C SER A 1080 42.56 -33.38 8.65
N ALA A 1081 42.84 -33.20 7.35
CA ALA A 1081 42.99 -34.27 6.34
C ALA A 1081 44.27 -35.15 6.47
N GLY A 1082 44.83 -35.27 7.67
CA GLY A 1082 46.01 -36.10 7.95
C GLY A 1082 46.19 -36.44 9.43
N THR A 1083 45.08 -36.67 10.14
CA THR A 1083 45.08 -37.03 11.57
C THR A 1083 44.09 -38.19 11.79
N PRO A 1084 44.50 -39.36 12.32
CA PRO A 1084 43.55 -40.37 12.77
C PRO A 1084 42.79 -39.86 14.01
N PRO A 1085 41.55 -40.32 14.26
CA PRO A 1085 40.73 -39.79 15.36
C PRO A 1085 41.31 -40.21 16.72
N GLN A 1086 41.88 -39.25 17.45
CA GLN A 1086 42.15 -39.36 18.87
C GLN A 1086 41.11 -38.54 19.64
N HIS A 1087 40.58 -39.12 20.72
CA HIS A 1087 39.77 -38.38 21.67
C HIS A 1087 40.61 -37.26 22.31
N ILE A 1088 40.08 -36.05 22.30
CA ILE A 1088 40.58 -34.94 23.11
C ILE A 1088 39.62 -34.82 24.29
N GLU A 1089 40.13 -34.98 25.51
CA GLU A 1089 39.36 -34.80 26.74
C GLU A 1089 39.03 -33.31 26.95
N PRO A 1090 37.88 -32.98 27.58
CA PRO A 1090 37.52 -31.60 27.86
C PRO A 1090 38.50 -30.98 28.86
N MET A 1091 38.94 -29.74 28.61
CA MET A 1091 39.86 -29.03 29.50
C MET A 1091 39.20 -28.68 30.84
N THR A 1092 39.90 -28.94 31.94
CA THR A 1092 39.62 -28.34 33.25
C THR A 1092 40.11 -26.89 33.29
N PRO A 1093 39.39 -25.95 33.93
CA PRO A 1093 39.81 -24.56 34.05
C PRO A 1093 40.62 -24.31 35.32
N GLU A 1094 41.90 -23.95 35.20
CA GLU A 1094 42.69 -23.36 36.30
C GLU A 1094 43.89 -22.56 35.75
N GLU A 1095 44.63 -21.89 36.65
CA GLU A 1095 45.75 -20.96 36.39
C GLU A 1095 45.38 -19.56 35.86
N THR A 1096 44.69 -18.79 36.71
CA THR A 1096 44.93 -17.34 36.81
C THR A 1096 46.02 -17.05 37.84
N ASP A 1097 47.19 -16.59 37.40
CA ASP A 1097 48.19 -15.85 38.19
C ASP A 1097 48.76 -14.77 37.23
N ALA A 1098 48.84 -13.45 37.50
CA ALA A 1098 49.01 -12.62 38.70
C ALA A 1098 50.45 -12.08 38.88
N SER A 1099 50.80 -11.04 38.12
CA SER A 1099 51.77 -10.01 38.55
C SER A 1099 51.64 -8.73 37.71
N GLU A 1100 51.38 -7.61 38.41
CA GLU A 1100 51.55 -6.19 38.01
C GLU A 1100 51.04 -5.72 36.64
#